data_AF-A0A0E3WUY7-F1
#
_entry.id   AF-A0A0E3WUY7-F1
#
_cell.length_a   1.000
_cell.length_b   1.000
_cell.length_c   1.000
_cell.angle_alpha   90.00
_cell.angle_beta   90.00
_cell.angle_gamma   90.00
#
_symmetry.space_group_name_H-M   'P 1'
#
loop_
_entity.id
_entity.type
_entity.pdbx_description
1 polymer ?
#
loop_
_entity_poly.entity_id
_entity_poly.type
_entity_poly.pdbx_seq_one_letter_code
_entity_poly.pdbx_strand_id
1 'polypeptide(L)'
;MKVNKYLTFFLALFVLMVTVTPTGAAENTSNVKKVILQMTTTLENSDTQLHFNYAENLGDGRGITFGCIGFCTGTYDGNILIKHYTELNPDNTLAKYIPALNKIDAGSHNAAGGDGNPNVEGLSGFIKDVQSCNDPLFKTAQIDKLDELYYNPAMKIADSIGAKNALTKAFIYDMCVRHGVDGAERIIKNAGTTPKQGADENAYLQKLISLRDSKLKQEGLGDVNRDQGYKNVLNSGNVNLQTPFKFVAYGESFTIDGSLDLGEQQQETTDEEEDNSSEDVIIEAGNRLREASPDIVYKSSSFIDVGGMNSVRYRDIMLFNLSEYTNASQIGNATLSLYWYYPEGSTRPQDTIVEVYRPASSWNANYVSWNKRDKNVAWNNAGGDWYDKNGILQGSTPYATFTIKGSSIPDNRYYQLNVTDLVKEYVSGKYENTGFLIKARSESNNYIAFYSSDWTNENQKPKLNVTEEAASVIVPEPDVNATVTDVKDNRLREASPEIVYQDSSFIDVGGISDVGRYRDVMWFNLSEHNSSEVSNATLSLYWYYPEGSSRAQDTIIEVYRPASSWNPAYVSWNKKDKGIAWNNAGGDWYDKNGVAQGSTPYAILVIKGSELPDNRYHQLDVTNLVKEYASGKYENTGFLIKARTESSNYIAFYSSDWTNENQKPKLNVTKKVSVTPTVNATLTGATDNRLREASPDIVYKSSSFIDAGGMNNVRYRDMMWFNLSEYTGSTEVSNAILSLYWYYPAGTSRPNDTIIEIYRPASSWNANYVSWNKRDKNVAWKNSGGDWYDKNGVSQGSIPYATITIKGSSLPDNKYHQLNVTDLVKEYVSGKYENTGFLIKARTESNNYVAFYSNDCGNESQVPKLQLVYS
;
A
#
# COMPACT_ATOMS: atom_id res chain seq x y z
N MET A 1 71.81 24.85 -1.40
CA MET A 1 71.48 24.42 -0.04
C MET A 1 70.70 25.54 0.65
N LYS A 2 69.49 25.23 1.17
CA LYS A 2 68.67 25.91 2.21
C LYS A 2 68.21 27.38 1.96
N VAL A 3 66.90 27.70 1.82
CA VAL A 3 65.72 27.70 2.75
C VAL A 3 65.60 29.01 3.55
N ASN A 4 64.42 29.58 3.87
CA ASN A 4 63.28 30.16 3.10
C ASN A 4 62.49 31.10 4.07
N LYS A 5 61.58 31.96 3.56
CA LYS A 5 61.27 33.32 4.06
C LYS A 5 59.74 33.66 4.03
N TYR A 6 59.31 34.63 4.88
CA TYR A 6 58.06 35.47 4.86
C TYR A 6 56.69 34.86 5.26
N LEU A 7 55.58 35.59 5.56
CA LEU A 7 55.17 36.87 6.21
C LEU A 7 53.66 37.07 5.89
N THR A 8 52.91 37.74 6.79
CA THR A 8 51.52 38.23 6.90
C THR A 8 50.53 38.46 5.70
N PHE A 9 49.21 38.38 6.03
CA PHE A 9 48.00 39.11 5.54
C PHE A 9 47.20 38.76 4.23
N PHE A 10 45.86 38.80 4.38
CA PHE A 10 44.72 39.08 3.44
C PHE A 10 44.43 38.23 2.17
N LEU A 11 43.18 37.77 2.07
CA LEU A 11 42.15 38.06 1.04
C LEU A 11 41.37 36.81 0.56
N ALA A 12 40.05 36.95 0.56
CA ALA A 12 39.05 35.99 0.14
C ALA A 12 39.23 35.51 -1.32
N LEU A 13 39.05 34.20 -1.54
CA LEU A 13 38.55 33.67 -2.80
C LEU A 13 37.39 32.73 -2.48
N PHE A 14 36.20 33.15 -2.93
CA PHE A 14 35.01 32.33 -3.09
C PHE A 14 35.39 31.07 -3.88
N VAL A 15 35.37 29.90 -3.24
CA VAL A 15 35.20 28.62 -3.93
C VAL A 15 33.84 28.10 -3.50
N LEU A 16 32.89 28.26 -4.42
CA LEU A 16 31.58 27.65 -4.42
C LEU A 16 31.77 26.12 -4.32
N MET A 17 31.76 25.56 -3.11
CA MET A 17 31.48 24.13 -2.95
C MET A 17 30.00 23.97 -3.28
N VAL A 18 29.72 23.64 -4.53
CA VAL A 18 28.47 23.02 -4.94
C VAL A 18 28.41 21.69 -4.19
N THR A 19 27.73 21.67 -3.05
CA THR A 19 27.18 20.43 -2.52
C THR A 19 26.16 19.97 -3.55
N VAL A 20 26.59 19.07 -4.43
CA VAL A 20 25.67 18.24 -5.21
C VAL A 20 24.95 17.39 -4.18
N THR A 21 23.78 17.85 -3.74
CA THR A 21 22.77 16.99 -3.14
C THR A 21 22.51 15.86 -4.13
N PRO A 22 22.64 14.58 -3.76
CA PRO A 22 22.21 13.51 -4.63
C PRO A 22 20.68 13.62 -4.75
N THR A 23 20.25 14.17 -5.88
CA THR A 23 18.85 14.20 -6.30
C THR A 23 18.39 12.78 -6.58
N GLY A 24 17.38 12.34 -5.82
CA GLY A 24 16.37 11.34 -6.16
C GLY A 24 16.80 10.16 -7.03
N ALA A 25 17.15 9.03 -6.39
CA ALA A 25 17.25 7.74 -7.10
C ALA A 25 17.01 6.50 -6.20
N ALA A 26 16.61 6.65 -4.93
CA ALA A 26 16.50 5.52 -3.99
C ALA A 26 15.07 4.97 -3.79
N GLU A 27 14.02 5.77 -4.00
CA GLU A 27 12.61 5.37 -3.76
C GLU A 27 12.04 4.31 -4.74
N ASN A 28 12.75 3.91 -5.79
CA ASN A 28 12.17 3.13 -6.91
C ASN A 28 12.70 1.68 -7.03
N THR A 29 13.43 1.15 -6.04
CA THR A 29 14.10 -0.17 -6.17
C THR A 29 13.35 -1.37 -5.59
N SER A 30 12.58 -1.21 -4.50
CA SER A 30 11.84 -2.29 -3.82
C SER A 30 10.65 -2.83 -4.64
N ASN A 31 9.79 -1.92 -5.14
CA ASN A 31 8.67 -2.29 -6.02
C ASN A 31 9.18 -2.88 -7.36
N VAL A 32 10.31 -2.39 -7.87
CA VAL A 32 10.94 -2.91 -9.10
C VAL A 32 11.47 -4.33 -8.92
N LYS A 33 11.98 -4.72 -7.74
CA LYS A 33 12.40 -6.11 -7.47
C LYS A 33 11.23 -7.07 -7.64
N LYS A 34 10.09 -6.80 -7.00
CA LYS A 34 8.89 -7.64 -7.10
C LYS A 34 8.41 -7.76 -8.55
N VAL A 35 8.42 -6.66 -9.30
CA VAL A 35 8.08 -6.64 -10.72
C VAL A 35 9.05 -7.47 -11.57
N ILE A 36 10.36 -7.35 -11.33
CA ILE A 36 11.40 -8.15 -12.01
C ILE A 36 11.18 -9.65 -11.75
N LEU A 37 11.00 -10.02 -10.49
CA LEU A 37 10.78 -11.42 -10.09
C LEU A 37 9.45 -11.95 -10.66
N GLN A 38 8.40 -11.13 -10.67
CA GLN A 38 7.10 -11.47 -11.24
C GLN A 38 7.22 -11.74 -12.76
N MET A 39 8.00 -10.94 -13.49
CA MET A 39 8.30 -11.20 -14.90
C MET A 39 9.05 -12.52 -15.08
N THR A 40 10.09 -12.78 -14.27
CA THR A 40 10.88 -14.02 -14.37
C THR A 40 10.05 -15.26 -14.05
N THR A 41 9.14 -15.23 -13.07
CA THR A 41 8.29 -16.41 -12.80
C THR A 41 7.32 -16.74 -13.94
N THR A 42 6.88 -15.76 -14.74
CA THR A 42 6.11 -16.07 -15.96
C THR A 42 6.94 -16.85 -16.98
N LEU A 43 8.26 -16.68 -16.97
CA LEU A 43 9.20 -17.36 -17.85
C LEU A 43 9.67 -18.70 -17.29
N GLU A 44 9.72 -18.87 -15.97
CA GLU A 44 10.11 -20.14 -15.34
C GLU A 44 8.93 -21.10 -15.14
N ASN A 45 7.75 -20.57 -14.80
CA ASN A 45 6.62 -21.36 -14.28
C ASN A 45 5.30 -21.13 -15.01
N SER A 46 5.23 -20.24 -16.02
CA SER A 46 3.98 -19.79 -16.64
C SER A 46 2.93 -19.32 -15.61
N ASP A 47 3.39 -18.70 -14.53
CA ASP A 47 2.59 -18.19 -13.42
C ASP A 47 3.14 -16.80 -13.02
N THR A 48 2.35 -15.98 -12.33
CA THR A 48 2.79 -14.71 -11.75
C THR A 48 3.22 -14.82 -10.29
N GLN A 49 3.20 -16.02 -9.70
CA GLN A 49 3.65 -16.29 -8.33
C GLN A 49 4.87 -17.22 -8.27
N LEU A 50 5.62 -17.19 -7.16
CA LEU A 50 6.75 -18.09 -6.92
C LEU A 50 6.29 -19.47 -6.44
N HIS A 51 6.95 -20.52 -6.95
CA HIS A 51 6.67 -21.91 -6.58
C HIS A 51 7.85 -22.52 -5.80
N PHE A 52 7.79 -22.45 -4.46
CA PHE A 52 8.90 -22.87 -3.58
C PHE A 52 9.07 -24.39 -3.44
N ASN A 53 8.03 -25.17 -3.75
CA ASN A 53 8.03 -26.64 -3.62
C ASN A 53 8.05 -27.35 -4.98
N TYR A 54 8.34 -26.64 -6.08
CA TYR A 54 8.60 -27.27 -7.36
C TYR A 54 9.85 -28.15 -7.27
N ALA A 55 9.80 -29.35 -7.87
CA ALA A 55 10.95 -30.22 -8.05
C ALA A 55 10.68 -31.22 -9.18
N GLU A 56 11.59 -31.32 -10.14
CA GLU A 56 11.50 -32.23 -11.29
C GLU A 56 12.90 -32.54 -11.86
N ASN A 57 13.09 -33.71 -12.45
CA ASN A 57 14.25 -33.97 -13.30
C ASN A 57 13.86 -33.75 -14.76
N LEU A 58 14.29 -32.64 -15.33
CA LEU A 58 13.95 -32.21 -16.68
C LEU A 58 14.73 -32.95 -17.78
N GLY A 59 15.75 -33.74 -17.40
CA GLY A 59 16.61 -34.43 -18.37
C GLY A 59 17.51 -33.51 -19.19
N ASP A 60 17.69 -32.26 -18.76
CA ASP A 60 18.47 -31.22 -19.44
C ASP A 60 19.98 -31.28 -19.14
N GLY A 61 20.41 -32.23 -18.33
CA GLY A 61 21.80 -32.42 -17.93
C GLY A 61 22.20 -31.75 -16.62
N ARG A 62 21.28 -31.06 -15.91
CA ARG A 62 21.55 -30.35 -14.65
C ARG A 62 21.10 -31.11 -13.39
N GLY A 63 20.57 -32.32 -13.54
CA GLY A 63 20.07 -33.13 -12.44
C GLY A 63 18.60 -32.81 -12.13
N ILE A 64 18.27 -32.65 -10.85
CA ILE A 64 16.91 -32.26 -10.41
C ILE A 64 16.87 -30.74 -10.27
N THR A 65 15.93 -30.10 -10.97
CA THR A 65 15.58 -28.68 -10.87
C THR A 65 14.50 -28.50 -9.82
N PHE A 66 14.66 -27.55 -8.90
CA PHE A 66 13.72 -27.35 -7.79
C PHE A 66 13.69 -25.91 -7.26
N GLY A 67 12.61 -25.56 -6.56
CA GLY A 67 12.43 -24.26 -5.91
C GLY A 67 12.02 -23.12 -6.85
N CYS A 68 11.96 -21.91 -6.30
CA CYS A 68 11.27 -20.76 -6.88
C CYS A 68 11.87 -20.19 -8.17
N ILE A 69 13.15 -20.46 -8.43
CA ILE A 69 13.89 -20.04 -9.64
C ILE A 69 14.57 -21.23 -10.37
N GLY A 70 14.27 -22.47 -9.96
CA GLY A 70 14.86 -23.66 -10.57
C GLY A 70 16.32 -23.93 -10.20
N PHE A 71 16.66 -23.92 -8.91
CA PHE A 71 17.96 -24.41 -8.41
C PHE A 71 18.20 -25.85 -8.87
N CYS A 72 19.44 -26.22 -9.21
CA CYS A 72 19.70 -27.59 -9.68
C CYS A 72 20.69 -28.36 -8.80
N THR A 73 20.43 -29.66 -8.61
CA THR A 73 21.31 -30.54 -7.82
C THR A 73 22.67 -30.77 -8.48
N GLY A 74 22.78 -30.51 -9.78
CA GLY A 74 23.98 -30.70 -10.58
C GLY A 74 24.66 -29.41 -11.02
N THR A 75 24.40 -28.28 -10.37
CA THR A 75 25.03 -26.97 -10.66
C THR A 75 25.48 -26.22 -9.40
N TYR A 76 25.75 -26.95 -8.30
CA TYR A 76 26.21 -26.47 -6.99
C TYR A 76 25.20 -25.65 -6.18
N ASP A 77 24.48 -24.72 -6.81
CA ASP A 77 23.46 -23.85 -6.22
C ASP A 77 22.40 -24.62 -5.42
N GLY A 78 21.93 -25.77 -5.92
CA GLY A 78 21.02 -26.63 -5.18
C GLY A 78 21.61 -27.15 -3.86
N ASN A 79 22.89 -27.53 -3.84
CA ASN A 79 23.56 -27.98 -2.62
C ASN A 79 23.81 -26.82 -1.64
N ILE A 80 24.17 -25.64 -2.16
CA ILE A 80 24.32 -24.41 -1.36
C ILE A 80 23.01 -24.08 -0.65
N LEU A 81 21.88 -24.15 -1.37
CA LEU A 81 20.55 -23.93 -0.80
C LEU A 81 20.23 -24.93 0.32
N ILE A 82 20.42 -26.24 0.10
CA ILE A 82 20.09 -27.25 1.12
C ILE A 82 20.99 -27.12 2.36
N LYS A 83 22.27 -26.77 2.19
CA LYS A 83 23.18 -26.48 3.31
C LYS A 83 22.71 -25.28 4.11
N HIS A 84 22.34 -24.20 3.44
CA HIS A 84 21.85 -22.99 4.10
C HIS A 84 20.52 -23.22 4.83
N TYR A 85 19.58 -23.94 4.20
CA TYR A 85 18.35 -24.37 4.87
C TYR A 85 18.65 -25.23 6.11
N THR A 86 19.72 -26.02 6.10
CA THR A 86 20.17 -26.80 7.26
C THR A 86 20.85 -25.96 8.34
N GLU A 87 21.45 -24.82 8.00
CA GLU A 87 21.92 -23.84 9.00
C GLU A 87 20.72 -23.17 9.70
N LEU A 88 19.67 -22.84 8.96
CA LEU A 88 18.45 -22.23 9.51
C LEU A 88 17.61 -23.24 10.32
N ASN A 89 17.53 -24.49 9.84
CA ASN A 89 16.83 -25.59 10.52
C ASN A 89 17.69 -26.87 10.51
N PRO A 90 18.49 -27.13 11.56
CA PRO A 90 19.36 -28.30 11.62
C PRO A 90 18.66 -29.66 11.54
N ASP A 91 17.37 -29.72 11.90
CA ASP A 91 16.58 -30.96 11.95
C ASP A 91 15.72 -31.19 10.69
N ASN A 92 15.94 -30.41 9.62
CA ASN A 92 15.13 -30.49 8.42
C ASN A 92 15.26 -31.82 7.65
N THR A 93 14.21 -32.20 6.93
CA THR A 93 14.13 -33.47 6.20
C THR A 93 15.07 -33.57 5.00
N LEU A 94 15.54 -32.44 4.45
CA LEU A 94 16.40 -32.39 3.28
C LEU A 94 17.89 -32.52 3.62
N ALA A 95 18.29 -32.27 4.87
CA ALA A 95 19.67 -32.37 5.35
C ALA A 95 20.31 -33.74 5.07
N LYS A 96 19.51 -34.82 5.09
CA LYS A 96 19.96 -36.20 4.79
C LYS A 96 20.53 -36.36 3.36
N TYR A 97 20.22 -35.45 2.43
CA TYR A 97 20.69 -35.50 1.05
C TYR A 97 22.02 -34.79 0.82
N ILE A 98 22.49 -33.96 1.77
CA ILE A 98 23.76 -33.20 1.65
C ILE A 98 24.96 -34.10 1.31
N PRO A 99 25.14 -35.31 1.89
CA PRO A 99 26.26 -36.18 1.49
C PRO A 99 26.21 -36.61 0.02
N ALA A 100 25.02 -36.87 -0.53
CA ALA A 100 24.85 -37.21 -1.94
C ALA A 100 25.10 -35.99 -2.83
N LEU A 101 24.57 -34.82 -2.46
CA LEU A 101 24.81 -33.56 -3.16
C LEU A 101 26.30 -33.19 -3.18
N ASN A 102 27.03 -33.36 -2.07
CA ASN A 102 28.48 -33.17 -2.01
C ASN A 102 29.25 -34.10 -2.97
N LYS A 103 28.77 -35.34 -3.15
CA LYS A 103 29.37 -36.29 -4.10
C LYS A 103 29.11 -35.89 -5.56
N ILE A 104 27.93 -35.33 -5.83
CA ILE A 104 27.57 -34.79 -7.15
C ILE A 104 28.44 -33.56 -7.46
N ASP A 105 28.53 -32.61 -6.53
CA ASP A 105 29.37 -31.41 -6.66
C ASP A 105 30.86 -31.74 -6.86
N ALA A 106 31.37 -32.78 -6.21
CA ALA A 106 32.75 -33.24 -6.40
C ALA A 106 33.00 -33.95 -7.75
N GLY A 107 31.93 -34.27 -8.49
CA GLY A 107 31.98 -34.92 -9.78
C GLY A 107 32.25 -33.96 -10.95
N SER A 108 32.32 -34.51 -12.16
CA SER A 108 32.52 -33.73 -13.38
C SER A 108 31.24 -32.98 -13.78
N HIS A 109 31.37 -31.68 -14.06
CA HIS A 109 30.31 -30.80 -14.57
C HIS A 109 30.58 -30.49 -16.04
N ASN A 110 30.28 -31.44 -16.93
CA ASN A 110 30.56 -31.33 -18.36
C ASN A 110 29.32 -31.50 -19.25
N ALA A 111 28.14 -31.74 -18.66
CA ALA A 111 26.86 -31.72 -19.35
C ALA A 111 26.33 -30.28 -19.47
N ALA A 112 25.16 -30.13 -20.10
CA ALA A 112 24.44 -28.85 -20.24
C ALA A 112 25.24 -27.66 -20.85
N GLY A 113 26.34 -27.94 -21.55
CA GLY A 113 27.21 -26.90 -22.12
C GLY A 113 28.49 -26.66 -21.32
N GLY A 114 28.81 -27.53 -20.36
CA GLY A 114 30.06 -27.51 -19.59
C GLY A 114 29.91 -27.07 -18.14
N ASP A 115 28.69 -27.04 -17.62
CA ASP A 115 28.35 -26.53 -16.29
C ASP A 115 27.43 -27.47 -15.49
N GLY A 116 26.83 -28.47 -16.12
CA GLY A 116 25.89 -29.41 -15.48
C GLY A 116 26.47 -30.78 -15.15
N ASN A 117 25.94 -31.39 -14.09
CA ASN A 117 26.14 -32.79 -13.73
C ASN A 117 24.77 -33.51 -13.66
N PRO A 118 24.48 -34.50 -14.55
CA PRO A 118 23.18 -35.17 -14.58
C PRO A 118 22.99 -36.22 -13.48
N ASN A 119 24.00 -36.44 -12.62
CA ASN A 119 23.96 -37.50 -11.62
C ASN A 119 22.90 -37.20 -10.54
N VAL A 120 22.12 -38.23 -10.20
CA VAL A 120 21.09 -38.20 -9.13
C VAL A 120 21.27 -39.35 -8.12
N GLU A 121 22.42 -40.04 -8.16
CA GLU A 121 22.75 -41.12 -7.23
C GLU A 121 22.69 -40.63 -5.77
N GLY A 122 21.92 -41.32 -4.93
CA GLY A 122 21.73 -40.95 -3.53
C GLY A 122 20.60 -39.94 -3.26
N LEU A 123 19.92 -39.44 -4.29
CA LEU A 123 18.78 -38.50 -4.18
C LEU A 123 17.41 -39.19 -4.25
N SER A 124 17.34 -40.48 -3.91
CA SER A 124 16.05 -41.20 -3.88
C SER A 124 15.09 -40.55 -2.88
N GLY A 125 13.90 -40.18 -3.36
CA GLY A 125 12.90 -39.47 -2.57
C GLY A 125 13.06 -37.93 -2.51
N PHE A 126 14.17 -37.37 -3.03
CA PHE A 126 14.44 -35.92 -2.94
C PHE A 126 13.30 -35.07 -3.51
N ILE A 127 12.82 -35.40 -4.72
CA ILE A 127 11.70 -34.70 -5.37
C ILE A 127 10.46 -34.69 -4.47
N LYS A 128 10.10 -35.84 -3.89
CA LYS A 128 8.93 -35.97 -3.03
C LYS A 128 9.08 -35.16 -1.74
N ASP A 129 10.27 -35.18 -1.15
CA ASP A 129 10.56 -34.47 0.09
C ASP A 129 10.55 -32.94 -0.13
N VAL A 130 11.06 -32.45 -1.27
CA VAL A 130 10.94 -31.03 -1.65
C VAL A 130 9.48 -30.65 -1.90
N GLN A 131 8.75 -31.43 -2.68
CA GLN A 131 7.32 -31.17 -2.98
C GLN A 131 6.45 -31.18 -1.73
N SER A 132 6.84 -31.95 -0.70
CA SER A 132 6.13 -32.04 0.58
C SER A 132 6.65 -31.03 1.63
N CYS A 133 7.67 -30.24 1.31
CA CYS A 133 8.28 -29.30 2.24
C CYS A 133 7.43 -28.03 2.34
N ASN A 134 6.74 -27.87 3.46
CA ASN A 134 5.98 -26.66 3.80
C ASN A 134 6.67 -25.83 4.90
N ASP A 135 7.95 -26.09 5.17
CA ASP A 135 8.71 -25.35 6.17
C ASP A 135 8.93 -23.90 5.70
N PRO A 136 8.47 -22.90 6.46
CA PRO A 136 8.73 -21.49 6.18
C PRO A 136 10.20 -21.15 5.97
N LEU A 137 11.10 -21.77 6.75
CA LEU A 137 12.54 -21.52 6.65
C LEU A 137 13.12 -22.04 5.33
N PHE A 138 12.46 -23.01 4.68
CA PHE A 138 12.84 -23.44 3.34
C PHE A 138 12.51 -22.40 2.27
N LYS A 139 11.44 -21.60 2.47
CA LYS A 139 11.14 -20.45 1.60
C LYS A 139 12.16 -19.33 1.83
N THR A 140 12.43 -19.00 3.09
CA THR A 140 13.46 -18.01 3.46
C THR A 140 14.81 -18.36 2.83
N ALA A 141 15.27 -19.60 2.99
CA ALA A 141 16.53 -20.06 2.41
C ALA A 141 16.58 -19.90 0.87
N GLN A 142 15.45 -20.10 0.19
CA GLN A 142 15.37 -19.93 -1.27
C GLN A 142 15.45 -18.47 -1.68
N ILE A 143 14.79 -17.55 -0.96
CA ILE A 143 14.89 -16.11 -1.22
C ILE A 143 16.31 -15.61 -0.94
N ASP A 144 16.92 -16.01 0.17
CA ASP A 144 18.29 -15.63 0.52
C ASP A 144 19.28 -16.01 -0.58
N LYS A 145 19.16 -17.23 -1.14
CA LYS A 145 20.06 -17.70 -2.21
C LYS A 145 19.70 -17.17 -3.59
N LEU A 146 18.44 -16.89 -3.86
CA LEU A 146 18.04 -16.12 -5.05
C LEU A 146 18.74 -14.75 -5.03
N ASP A 147 18.71 -14.07 -3.90
CA ASP A 147 19.31 -12.75 -3.75
C ASP A 147 20.83 -12.79 -3.83
N GLU A 148 21.46 -13.68 -3.07
CA GLU A 148 22.92 -13.81 -3.00
C GLU A 148 23.53 -14.22 -4.34
N LEU A 149 22.94 -15.21 -5.04
CA LEU A 149 23.55 -15.85 -6.20
C LEU A 149 23.13 -15.22 -7.53
N TYR A 150 21.95 -14.58 -7.61
CA TYR A 150 21.39 -14.10 -8.88
C TYR A 150 21.02 -12.61 -8.86
N TYR A 151 20.14 -12.18 -7.95
CA TYR A 151 19.62 -10.80 -7.98
C TYR A 151 20.71 -9.76 -7.70
N ASN A 152 21.44 -9.91 -6.59
CA ASN A 152 22.47 -8.96 -6.21
C ASN A 152 23.63 -8.90 -7.23
N PRO A 153 24.14 -10.03 -7.76
CA PRO A 153 25.09 -10.00 -8.87
C PRO A 153 24.55 -9.30 -10.13
N ALA A 154 23.29 -9.57 -10.52
CA ALA A 154 22.68 -8.92 -11.68
C ALA A 154 22.59 -7.39 -11.53
N MET A 155 22.23 -6.91 -10.33
CA MET A 155 22.19 -5.47 -10.06
C MET A 155 23.59 -4.85 -10.10
N LYS A 156 24.61 -5.52 -9.54
CA LYS A 156 26.01 -5.09 -9.65
C LYS A 156 26.49 -4.99 -11.10
N ILE A 157 26.11 -5.96 -11.94
CA ILE A 157 26.40 -5.93 -13.37
C ILE A 157 25.72 -4.74 -14.04
N ALA A 158 24.43 -4.52 -13.77
CA ALA A 158 23.67 -3.39 -14.31
C ALA A 158 24.32 -2.03 -13.93
N ASP A 159 24.73 -1.86 -12.68
CA ASP A 159 25.43 -0.67 -12.21
C ASP A 159 26.80 -0.49 -12.87
N SER A 160 27.52 -1.60 -13.09
CA SER A 160 28.85 -1.57 -13.73
C SER A 160 28.80 -1.01 -15.16
N ILE A 161 27.71 -1.29 -15.89
CA ILE A 161 27.47 -0.81 -17.26
C ILE A 161 26.68 0.51 -17.31
N GLY A 162 26.26 1.04 -16.16
CA GLY A 162 25.51 2.29 -16.03
C GLY A 162 24.07 2.23 -16.48
N ALA A 163 23.43 1.05 -16.41
CA ALA A 163 22.02 0.89 -16.74
C ALA A 163 21.13 1.60 -15.70
N LYS A 164 20.19 2.42 -16.18
CA LYS A 164 19.22 3.15 -15.35
C LYS A 164 17.81 2.57 -15.47
N ASN A 165 17.48 2.00 -16.61
CA ASN A 165 16.13 1.50 -16.89
C ASN A 165 15.87 0.20 -16.13
N ALA A 166 14.71 0.12 -15.46
CA ALA A 166 14.26 -1.08 -14.77
C ALA A 166 14.14 -2.29 -15.71
N LEU A 167 13.73 -2.08 -16.96
CA LEU A 167 13.66 -3.13 -17.98
C LEU A 167 15.04 -3.70 -18.33
N THR A 168 16.10 -2.87 -18.36
CA THR A 168 17.47 -3.35 -18.57
C THR A 168 17.92 -4.22 -17.40
N LYS A 169 17.64 -3.78 -16.16
CA LYS A 169 17.93 -4.54 -14.93
C LYS A 169 17.20 -5.89 -14.91
N ALA A 170 15.92 -5.90 -15.27
CA ALA A 170 15.11 -7.12 -15.41
C ALA A 170 15.73 -8.11 -16.39
N PHE A 171 16.15 -7.61 -17.56
CA PHE A 171 16.77 -8.45 -18.58
C PHE A 171 18.12 -9.04 -18.14
N ILE A 172 18.93 -8.27 -17.41
CA ILE A 172 20.21 -8.76 -16.86
C ILE A 172 19.96 -9.83 -15.79
N TYR A 173 18.99 -9.62 -14.90
CA TYR A 173 18.60 -10.62 -13.91
C TYR A 173 18.17 -11.93 -14.58
N ASP A 174 17.32 -11.84 -15.59
CA ASP A 174 16.83 -12.98 -16.34
C ASP A 174 17.94 -13.74 -17.08
N MET A 175 18.96 -13.02 -17.59
CA MET A 175 20.17 -13.64 -18.13
C MET A 175 21.00 -14.35 -17.06
N CYS A 176 21.10 -13.80 -15.85
CA CYS A 176 21.82 -14.44 -14.74
C CYS A 176 21.13 -15.73 -14.32
N VAL A 177 19.79 -15.76 -14.27
CA VAL A 177 19.02 -16.98 -13.99
C VAL A 177 19.25 -18.03 -15.09
N ARG A 178 19.11 -17.66 -16.36
CA ARG A 178 19.20 -18.62 -17.48
C ARG A 178 20.62 -19.08 -17.83
N HIS A 179 21.60 -18.18 -17.82
CA HIS A 179 22.95 -18.44 -18.33
C HIS A 179 24.03 -18.42 -17.23
N GLY A 180 23.64 -18.21 -15.97
CA GLY A 180 24.57 -17.88 -14.89
C GLY A 180 25.15 -16.47 -15.01
N VAL A 181 25.72 -15.97 -13.92
CA VAL A 181 26.35 -14.64 -13.85
C VAL A 181 27.46 -14.50 -14.91
N ASP A 182 28.37 -15.47 -15.01
CA ASP A 182 29.45 -15.48 -16.01
C ASP A 182 28.93 -15.49 -17.45
N GLY A 183 27.82 -16.17 -17.70
CA GLY A 183 27.16 -16.22 -19.01
C GLY A 183 26.61 -14.86 -19.40
N ALA A 184 25.91 -14.20 -18.47
CA ALA A 184 25.39 -12.86 -18.65
C ALA A 184 26.53 -11.86 -18.92
N GLU A 185 27.61 -11.90 -18.15
CA GLU A 185 28.78 -11.01 -18.35
C GLU A 185 29.42 -11.18 -19.73
N ARG A 186 29.52 -12.41 -20.25
CA ARG A 186 30.04 -12.67 -21.60
C ARG A 186 29.15 -12.05 -22.69
N ILE A 187 27.83 -12.17 -22.56
CA ILE A 187 26.87 -11.58 -23.51
C ILE A 187 26.97 -10.05 -23.47
N ILE A 188 27.00 -9.47 -22.27
CA ILE A 188 27.12 -8.02 -22.03
C ILE A 188 28.43 -7.48 -22.61
N LYS A 189 29.55 -8.18 -22.42
CA LYS A 189 30.84 -7.82 -23.01
C LYS A 189 30.78 -7.80 -24.55
N ASN A 190 30.07 -8.74 -25.16
CA ASN A 190 29.90 -8.80 -26.62
C ASN A 190 28.99 -7.68 -27.16
N ALA A 191 28.14 -7.08 -26.32
CA ALA A 191 27.32 -5.93 -26.70
C ALA A 191 28.13 -4.65 -26.96
N GLY A 192 29.36 -4.55 -26.44
CA GLY A 192 30.28 -3.44 -26.72
C GLY A 192 29.99 -2.20 -25.88
N THR A 193 29.98 -1.02 -26.51
CA THR A 193 29.84 0.28 -25.81
C THR A 193 28.59 0.33 -24.93
N THR A 194 28.80 0.53 -23.63
CA THR A 194 27.76 0.50 -22.59
C THR A 194 27.10 1.87 -22.38
N PRO A 195 25.95 1.95 -21.69
CA PRO A 195 25.33 3.23 -21.29
C PRO A 195 26.29 4.15 -20.51
N LYS A 196 27.10 3.59 -19.61
CA LYS A 196 28.16 4.32 -18.89
C LYS A 196 29.21 4.95 -19.80
N GLN A 197 29.40 4.39 -21.00
CA GLN A 197 30.30 4.88 -22.04
C GLN A 197 29.59 5.76 -23.08
N GLY A 198 28.33 6.13 -22.84
CA GLY A 198 27.57 7.07 -23.67
C GLY A 198 26.69 6.42 -24.75
N ALA A 199 26.47 5.09 -24.71
CA ALA A 199 25.47 4.47 -25.57
C ALA A 199 24.05 4.82 -25.10
N ASP A 200 23.12 4.97 -26.06
CA ASP A 200 21.69 5.02 -25.73
C ASP A 200 21.25 3.69 -25.11
N GLU A 201 20.62 3.74 -23.94
CA GLU A 201 20.33 2.55 -23.16
C GLU A 201 19.28 1.63 -23.84
N ASN A 202 18.29 2.21 -24.53
CA ASN A 202 17.28 1.43 -25.23
C ASN A 202 17.88 0.72 -26.45
N ALA A 203 18.73 1.41 -27.22
CA ALA A 203 19.48 0.80 -28.31
C ALA A 203 20.46 -0.27 -27.82
N TYR A 204 21.11 -0.04 -26.67
CA TYR A 204 21.98 -1.02 -26.03
C TYR A 204 21.21 -2.27 -25.61
N LEU A 205 20.06 -2.12 -24.94
CA LEU A 205 19.19 -3.21 -24.55
C LEU A 205 18.67 -4.00 -25.76
N GLN A 206 18.25 -3.32 -26.83
CA GLN A 206 17.81 -3.99 -28.06
C GLN A 206 18.92 -4.85 -28.68
N LYS A 207 20.18 -4.37 -28.65
CA LYS A 207 21.34 -5.14 -29.10
C LYS A 207 21.62 -6.32 -28.18
N LEU A 208 21.52 -6.12 -26.86
CA LEU A 208 21.73 -7.16 -25.86
C LEU A 208 20.71 -8.29 -26.00
N ILE A 209 19.44 -7.96 -26.21
CA ILE A 209 18.36 -8.90 -26.53
C ILE A 209 18.72 -9.73 -27.78
N SER A 210 19.19 -9.07 -28.84
CA SER A 210 19.55 -9.77 -30.09
C SER A 210 20.73 -10.76 -29.92
N LEU A 211 21.68 -10.43 -29.04
CA LEU A 211 22.80 -11.32 -28.70
C LEU A 211 22.32 -12.52 -27.88
N ARG A 212 21.40 -12.30 -26.93
CA ARG A 212 20.82 -13.38 -26.14
C ARG A 212 19.94 -14.30 -27.00
N ASP A 213 19.09 -13.76 -27.88
CA ASP A 213 18.34 -14.54 -28.88
C ASP A 213 19.25 -15.49 -29.68
N SER A 214 20.43 -14.99 -30.08
CA SER A 214 21.43 -15.77 -30.83
C SER A 214 22.04 -16.87 -29.97
N LYS A 215 22.28 -16.58 -28.68
CA LYS A 215 22.79 -17.55 -27.71
C LYS A 215 21.77 -18.65 -27.41
N LEU A 216 20.51 -18.30 -27.17
CA LEU A 216 19.41 -19.27 -26.95
C LEU A 216 19.24 -20.22 -28.14
N LYS A 217 19.31 -19.69 -29.37
CA LYS A 217 19.30 -20.52 -30.60
C LYS A 217 20.50 -21.45 -30.70
N GLN A 218 21.68 -21.01 -30.27
CA GLN A 218 22.89 -21.83 -30.25
C GLN A 218 22.80 -22.96 -29.23
N GLU A 219 22.17 -22.72 -28.07
CA GLU A 219 21.96 -23.72 -27.02
C GLU A 219 21.04 -24.87 -27.48
N GLY A 220 20.09 -24.58 -28.37
CA GLY A 220 19.22 -25.60 -28.97
C GLY A 220 18.21 -26.22 -28.01
N LEU A 221 17.96 -25.60 -26.84
CA LEU A 221 17.10 -26.11 -25.77
C LEU A 221 15.60 -25.78 -25.97
N GLY A 222 15.18 -25.36 -27.16
CA GLY A 222 13.77 -25.08 -27.50
C GLY A 222 13.21 -23.74 -27.00
N ASP A 223 13.80 -23.15 -25.96
CA ASP A 223 13.39 -21.84 -25.46
C ASP A 223 14.03 -20.68 -26.25
N VAL A 224 13.48 -20.41 -27.43
CA VAL A 224 13.92 -19.32 -28.31
C VAL A 224 13.01 -18.08 -28.26
N ASN A 225 11.92 -18.14 -27.49
CA ASN A 225 10.88 -17.10 -27.45
C ASN A 225 10.83 -16.32 -26.12
N ARG A 226 11.64 -16.67 -25.12
CA ARG A 226 11.74 -16.00 -23.83
C ARG A 226 11.87 -14.47 -23.92
N ASP A 227 12.65 -14.00 -24.88
CA ASP A 227 12.95 -12.57 -25.03
C ASP A 227 11.81 -11.76 -25.67
N GLN A 228 10.73 -12.40 -26.14
CA GLN A 228 9.63 -11.72 -26.82
C GLN A 228 8.90 -10.73 -25.89
N GLY A 229 8.69 -11.07 -24.63
CA GLY A 229 8.09 -10.17 -23.65
C GLY A 229 8.91 -8.90 -23.46
N TYR A 230 10.23 -9.03 -23.33
CA TYR A 230 11.14 -7.89 -23.19
C TYR A 230 11.12 -6.96 -24.41
N LYS A 231 11.05 -7.52 -25.63
CA LYS A 231 10.89 -6.74 -26.88
C LYS A 231 9.59 -5.93 -26.88
N ASN A 232 8.49 -6.53 -26.42
CA ASN A 232 7.19 -5.86 -26.37
C ASN A 232 7.18 -4.68 -25.39
N VAL A 233 7.77 -4.87 -24.20
CA VAL A 233 7.86 -3.81 -23.18
C VAL A 233 8.82 -2.69 -23.62
N LEU A 234 9.92 -3.04 -24.29
CA LEU A 234 10.83 -2.03 -24.87
C LEU A 234 10.12 -1.19 -25.94
N ASN A 235 9.37 -1.84 -26.84
CA ASN A 235 8.64 -1.17 -27.92
C ASN A 235 7.48 -0.29 -27.42
N SER A 236 6.88 -0.60 -26.27
CA SER A 236 5.83 0.24 -25.68
C SER A 236 6.37 1.50 -25.00
N GLY A 237 7.69 1.57 -24.79
CA GLY A 237 8.34 2.65 -24.06
C GLY A 237 8.28 2.52 -22.53
N ASN A 238 7.73 1.42 -21.99
CA ASN A 238 7.65 1.19 -20.55
C ASN A 238 8.97 0.67 -19.95
N VAL A 239 10.05 1.43 -20.16
CA VAL A 239 11.42 1.05 -19.74
C VAL A 239 11.63 1.12 -18.23
N ASN A 240 10.73 1.81 -17.52
CA ASN A 240 10.71 1.92 -16.06
C ASN A 240 9.80 0.88 -15.39
N LEU A 241 9.17 -0.02 -16.16
CA LEU A 241 8.27 -1.06 -15.66
C LEU A 241 7.12 -0.53 -14.79
N GLN A 242 6.52 0.60 -15.18
CA GLN A 242 5.34 1.15 -14.51
C GLN A 242 4.19 0.14 -14.58
N THR A 243 3.70 -0.27 -13.42
CA THR A 243 2.61 -1.23 -13.26
C THR A 243 1.24 -0.54 -13.27
N PRO A 244 0.16 -1.26 -13.65
CA PRO A 244 0.19 -2.60 -14.23
C PRO A 244 0.53 -2.57 -15.73
N PHE A 245 1.21 -3.61 -16.24
CA PHE A 245 1.45 -3.78 -17.68
C PHE A 245 1.31 -5.24 -18.12
N LYS A 246 1.26 -5.47 -19.44
CA LYS A 246 1.19 -6.82 -20.02
C LYS A 246 2.58 -7.32 -20.39
N PHE A 247 2.92 -8.52 -19.94
CA PHE A 247 4.14 -9.23 -20.32
C PHE A 247 3.77 -10.51 -21.06
N VAL A 248 4.53 -10.88 -22.10
CA VAL A 248 4.25 -12.07 -22.91
C VAL A 248 5.35 -13.09 -22.71
N ALA A 249 4.98 -14.26 -22.19
CA ALA A 249 5.85 -15.41 -22.02
C ALA A 249 5.28 -16.58 -22.84
N TYR A 250 6.07 -17.15 -23.75
CA TYR A 250 5.70 -18.31 -24.57
C TYR A 250 4.38 -18.20 -25.36
N GLY A 251 3.96 -16.98 -25.69
CA GLY A 251 2.71 -16.71 -26.42
C GLY A 251 1.50 -16.44 -25.54
N GLU A 252 1.63 -16.63 -24.22
CA GLU A 252 0.62 -16.27 -23.22
C GLU A 252 0.88 -14.88 -22.66
N SER A 253 -0.19 -14.15 -22.32
CA SER A 253 -0.10 -12.78 -21.80
C SER A 253 -0.48 -12.72 -20.33
N PHE A 254 0.44 -12.23 -19.52
CA PHE A 254 0.32 -12.08 -18.08
C PHE A 254 0.18 -10.59 -17.70
N THR A 255 -0.58 -10.30 -16.65
CA THR A 255 -0.58 -8.97 -16.02
C THR A 255 0.53 -8.94 -14.99
N ILE A 256 1.42 -7.95 -15.11
CA ILE A 256 2.46 -7.65 -14.12
C ILE A 256 2.01 -6.40 -13.37
N ASP A 257 1.75 -6.55 -12.08
CA ASP A 257 1.20 -5.53 -11.19
C ASP A 257 2.05 -5.30 -9.93
N GLY A 258 3.10 -6.11 -9.73
CA GLY A 258 3.96 -6.08 -8.54
C GLY A 258 3.42 -6.89 -7.37
N SER A 259 2.26 -7.55 -7.50
CA SER A 259 1.71 -8.40 -6.44
C SER A 259 2.36 -9.79 -6.44
N LEU A 260 3.62 -9.87 -5.98
CA LEU A 260 4.36 -11.12 -5.82
C LEU A 260 4.45 -11.50 -4.33
N ASP A 261 3.97 -12.69 -3.99
CA ASP A 261 4.13 -13.27 -2.64
C ASP A 261 5.53 -13.89 -2.51
N LEU A 262 6.40 -13.24 -1.74
CA LEU A 262 7.75 -13.76 -1.43
C LEU A 262 7.73 -14.80 -0.28
N GLY A 263 6.56 -15.17 0.23
CA GLY A 263 6.43 -16.19 1.26
C GLY A 263 6.79 -15.73 2.67
N GLU A 264 6.69 -14.42 2.94
CA GLU A 264 6.89 -13.82 4.26
C GLU A 264 5.93 -14.45 5.28
N GLN A 265 6.44 -15.33 6.14
CA GLN A 265 5.83 -15.44 7.46
C GLN A 265 6.06 -14.11 8.16
N GLN A 266 5.02 -13.61 8.84
CA GLN A 266 5.10 -12.45 9.72
C GLN A 266 6.15 -12.69 10.81
N GLN A 267 7.38 -12.38 10.44
CA GLN A 267 8.56 -12.27 11.25
C GLN A 267 9.10 -10.91 10.82
N GLU A 268 8.74 -9.88 11.59
CA GLU A 268 9.26 -8.52 11.42
C GLU A 268 10.78 -8.57 11.58
N THR A 269 11.47 -8.76 10.47
CA THR A 269 12.85 -8.36 10.25
C THR A 269 12.83 -7.38 9.09
N THR A 270 12.74 -6.11 9.48
CA THR A 270 12.94 -4.92 8.66
C THR A 270 14.36 -4.93 8.12
N ASP A 271 14.49 -5.05 6.79
CA ASP A 271 15.60 -4.49 6.00
C ASP A 271 15.09 -4.24 4.57
N GLU A 272 14.03 -3.45 4.44
CA GLU A 272 13.86 -2.50 3.33
C GLU A 272 13.51 -1.15 3.97
N GLU A 273 14.48 -0.22 3.96
CA GLU A 273 14.24 1.20 4.18
C GLU A 273 13.30 1.69 3.07
N GLU A 274 11.98 1.60 3.33
CA GLU A 274 11.11 2.72 2.99
C GLU A 274 11.61 3.92 3.80
N ASP A 275 11.91 5.02 3.12
CA ASP A 275 12.15 6.33 3.73
C ASP A 275 10.84 6.83 4.36
N ASN A 276 10.49 6.21 5.48
CA ASN A 276 9.55 6.72 6.44
C ASN A 276 10.36 6.79 7.72
N SER A 277 10.86 7.98 8.04
CA SER A 277 11.78 8.26 9.14
C SER A 277 11.34 7.59 10.45
N SER A 278 11.81 6.37 10.73
CA SER A 278 11.82 5.80 12.07
C SER A 278 13.27 5.69 12.49
N GLU A 279 13.87 6.82 12.84
CA GLU A 279 15.08 6.80 13.67
C GLU A 279 14.72 6.09 14.99
N ASP A 280 15.59 5.17 15.46
CA ASP A 280 15.47 4.57 16.79
C ASP A 280 15.34 5.72 17.81
N VAL A 281 14.22 5.79 18.55
CA VAL A 281 13.98 6.90 19.48
C VAL A 281 15.07 6.91 20.55
N ILE A 282 15.84 8.00 20.61
CA ILE A 282 17.00 8.13 21.51
C ILE A 282 16.53 8.06 22.97
N ILE A 283 17.13 7.12 23.73
CA ILE A 283 17.01 7.08 25.19
C ILE A 283 17.82 8.24 25.77
N GLU A 284 17.14 9.22 26.35
CA GLU A 284 17.77 10.39 26.97
C GLU A 284 18.39 10.05 28.34
N ALA A 285 17.74 9.17 29.09
CA ALA A 285 18.20 8.75 30.41
C ALA A 285 17.57 7.42 30.84
N GLY A 286 18.30 6.64 31.62
CA GLY A 286 17.80 5.43 32.31
C GLY A 286 18.41 5.32 33.70
N ASN A 287 17.62 4.91 34.68
CA ASN A 287 18.08 4.75 36.06
C ASN A 287 17.44 3.53 36.73
N ARG A 288 18.31 2.70 37.31
CA ARG A 288 17.90 1.56 38.13
C ARG A 288 17.46 2.03 39.53
N LEU A 289 16.32 1.54 40.00
CA LEU A 289 15.77 1.81 41.33
C LEU A 289 15.88 0.55 42.19
N ARG A 290 16.66 0.64 43.28
CA ARG A 290 16.96 -0.50 44.15
C ARG A 290 16.61 -0.24 45.61
N GLU A 291 15.71 -1.03 46.16
CA GLU A 291 15.21 -0.87 47.54
C GLU A 291 16.29 -1.01 48.62
N ALA A 292 17.21 -1.96 48.47
CA ALA A 292 18.27 -2.20 49.46
C ALA A 292 19.32 -1.07 49.53
N SER A 293 19.31 -0.16 48.57
CA SER A 293 20.23 0.97 48.49
C SER A 293 19.46 2.23 48.08
N PRO A 294 18.53 2.68 48.94
CA PRO A 294 17.39 3.44 48.45
C PRO A 294 17.72 4.90 48.10
N ASP A 295 18.89 5.40 48.51
CA ASP A 295 19.40 6.72 48.20
C ASP A 295 20.58 6.70 47.20
N ILE A 296 20.96 5.53 46.68
CA ILE A 296 22.02 5.43 45.65
C ILE A 296 21.41 5.67 44.27
N VAL A 297 22.08 6.52 43.48
CA VAL A 297 21.74 6.80 42.08
C VAL A 297 22.48 5.81 41.18
N TYR A 298 21.75 4.93 40.50
CA TYR A 298 22.29 3.97 39.55
C TYR A 298 22.04 4.43 38.11
N LYS A 299 22.83 5.40 37.65
CA LYS A 299 22.71 6.00 36.31
C LYS A 299 23.43 5.20 35.22
N SER A 300 24.50 4.47 35.57
CA SER A 300 25.35 3.77 34.60
C SER A 300 25.51 2.30 34.97
N SER A 301 24.54 1.49 34.56
CA SER A 301 24.47 0.05 34.83
C SER A 301 24.41 -0.66 33.49
N SER A 302 25.14 -1.76 33.29
CA SER A 302 25.06 -2.53 32.03
C SER A 302 23.72 -3.23 31.80
N PHE A 303 22.87 -3.29 32.83
CA PHE A 303 21.55 -3.91 32.79
C PHE A 303 20.50 -3.09 33.52
N ILE A 304 19.25 -3.30 33.11
CA ILE A 304 18.02 -2.86 33.78
C ILE A 304 17.43 -4.06 34.50
N ASP A 305 16.81 -3.90 35.66
CA ASP A 305 16.22 -5.02 36.39
C ASP A 305 14.89 -4.68 37.07
N VAL A 306 14.02 -5.69 37.13
CA VAL A 306 12.69 -5.57 37.71
C VAL A 306 12.32 -6.81 38.52
N GLY A 307 11.42 -6.63 39.48
CA GLY A 307 10.89 -7.71 40.31
C GLY A 307 11.57 -7.82 41.66
N GLY A 308 11.54 -9.01 42.27
CA GLY A 308 12.04 -9.22 43.63
C GLY A 308 13.00 -10.38 43.76
N MET A 309 14.08 -10.18 44.51
CA MET A 309 15.02 -11.22 44.92
C MET A 309 15.52 -10.94 46.34
N ASN A 310 15.56 -11.97 47.19
CA ASN A 310 16.03 -11.88 48.58
C ASN A 310 15.32 -10.78 49.40
N SER A 311 14.00 -10.68 49.24
CA SER A 311 13.16 -9.63 49.88
C SER A 311 13.55 -8.19 49.52
N VAL A 312 14.28 -7.99 48.42
CA VAL A 312 14.62 -6.69 47.87
C VAL A 312 13.89 -6.51 46.54
N ARG A 313 13.29 -5.34 46.34
CA ARG A 313 12.60 -4.95 45.12
C ARG A 313 13.48 -4.11 44.18
N TYR A 314 13.25 -4.31 42.89
CA TYR A 314 13.96 -3.69 41.78
C TYR A 314 12.95 -3.16 40.76
N ARG A 315 13.19 -1.96 40.26
CA ARG A 315 12.41 -1.29 39.22
C ARG A 315 13.35 -0.47 38.36
N ASP A 316 12.88 -0.07 37.19
CA ASP A 316 13.65 0.80 36.29
C ASP A 316 12.81 1.99 35.83
N ILE A 317 13.46 3.10 35.49
CA ILE A 317 12.82 4.29 34.94
C ILE A 317 13.64 4.83 33.77
N MET A 318 12.98 5.12 32.65
CA MET A 318 13.61 5.51 31.40
C MET A 318 12.92 6.71 30.76
N LEU A 319 13.68 7.61 30.14
CA LEU A 319 13.18 8.75 29.38
C LEU A 319 13.61 8.63 27.93
N PHE A 320 12.67 8.88 27.02
CA PHE A 320 12.87 8.82 25.57
C PHE A 320 12.61 10.20 24.97
N ASN A 321 13.40 10.61 23.99
CA ASN A 321 13.18 11.87 23.29
C ASN A 321 12.06 11.71 22.24
N LEU A 322 10.85 12.18 22.53
CA LEU A 322 9.72 12.10 21.60
C LEU A 322 9.49 13.42 20.82
N SER A 323 10.43 14.37 20.86
CA SER A 323 10.20 15.73 20.34
C SER A 323 9.95 15.81 18.83
N GLU A 324 10.36 14.79 18.07
CA GLU A 324 10.22 14.73 16.62
C GLU A 324 8.79 14.37 16.19
N TYR A 325 8.04 13.69 17.07
CA TYR A 325 6.65 13.35 16.84
C TYR A 325 5.76 14.49 17.32
N THR A 326 5.05 15.12 16.39
CA THR A 326 4.18 16.28 16.69
C THR A 326 2.69 15.98 16.57
N ASN A 327 2.33 14.80 16.03
CA ASN A 327 0.94 14.43 15.78
C ASN A 327 0.64 12.99 16.22
N ALA A 328 -0.11 12.87 17.32
CA ALA A 328 -0.44 11.56 17.89
C ALA A 328 -1.33 10.70 16.99
N SER A 329 -2.06 11.30 16.04
CA SER A 329 -2.89 10.53 15.09
C SER A 329 -2.05 9.83 14.03
N GLN A 330 -0.79 10.24 13.83
CA GLN A 330 0.13 9.61 12.88
C GLN A 330 0.91 8.46 13.51
N ILE A 331 0.94 8.35 14.84
CA ILE A 331 1.58 7.22 15.49
C ILE A 331 0.75 5.96 15.22
N GLY A 332 1.26 5.05 14.38
CA GLY A 332 0.63 3.76 14.10
C GLY A 332 0.87 2.79 15.24
N ASN A 333 2.14 2.57 15.56
CA ASN A 333 2.58 1.69 16.62
C ASN A 333 3.78 2.29 17.37
N ALA A 334 3.88 2.03 18.66
CA ALA A 334 5.10 2.26 19.43
C ALA A 334 5.45 1.01 20.25
N THR A 335 6.64 0.46 20.01
CA THR A 335 7.10 -0.80 20.60
C THR A 335 8.39 -0.60 21.38
N LEU A 336 8.33 -0.85 22.70
CA LEU A 336 9.51 -0.93 23.55
C LEU A 336 10.07 -2.35 23.50
N SER A 337 11.33 -2.50 23.11
CA SER A 337 12.03 -3.78 22.99
C SER A 337 13.11 -3.90 24.07
N LEU A 338 13.08 -4.99 24.86
CA LEU A 338 14.05 -5.27 25.93
C LEU A 338 14.76 -6.60 25.66
N TYR A 339 16.11 -6.61 25.60
CA TYR A 339 16.87 -7.82 25.28
C TYR A 339 17.16 -8.69 26.50
N TRP A 340 16.65 -9.93 26.52
CA TRP A 340 16.81 -10.83 27.67
C TRP A 340 17.97 -11.80 27.50
N TYR A 341 19.03 -11.55 28.28
CA TYR A 341 20.20 -12.43 28.41
C TYR A 341 20.48 -12.82 29.88
N TYR A 342 19.97 -12.06 30.85
CA TYR A 342 20.42 -12.13 32.24
C TYR A 342 19.30 -12.52 33.24
N PRO A 343 19.61 -13.22 34.35
CA PRO A 343 20.88 -13.88 34.66
C PRO A 343 21.07 -15.14 33.79
N GLU A 344 22.27 -15.28 33.22
CA GLU A 344 22.62 -16.38 32.32
C GLU A 344 22.40 -17.75 32.98
N GLY A 345 21.82 -18.70 32.23
CA GLY A 345 21.67 -20.10 32.66
C GLY A 345 20.79 -20.33 33.90
N SER A 346 19.95 -19.36 34.29
CA SER A 346 19.23 -19.39 35.57
C SER A 346 17.71 -19.34 35.39
N THR A 347 16.99 -20.20 36.11
CA THR A 347 15.52 -20.15 36.24
C THR A 347 15.12 -19.35 37.48
N ARG A 348 13.87 -18.90 37.53
CA ARG A 348 13.29 -18.14 38.65
C ARG A 348 12.19 -18.95 39.33
N PRO A 349 12.01 -18.82 40.66
CA PRO A 349 10.94 -19.52 41.38
C PRO A 349 9.52 -19.14 40.97
N GLN A 350 9.33 -17.96 40.38
CA GLN A 350 8.02 -17.45 39.96
C GLN A 350 8.08 -16.84 38.56
N ASP A 351 6.93 -16.83 37.88
CA ASP A 351 6.75 -16.11 36.64
C ASP A 351 7.01 -14.61 36.86
N THR A 352 7.66 -13.99 35.88
CA THR A 352 7.90 -12.55 35.89
C THR A 352 6.96 -11.90 34.89
N ILE A 353 6.00 -11.13 35.41
CA ILE A 353 5.06 -10.34 34.61
C ILE A 353 5.61 -8.91 34.61
N VAL A 354 6.24 -8.50 33.52
CA VAL A 354 6.83 -7.16 33.35
C VAL A 354 5.74 -6.20 32.89
N GLU A 355 5.73 -4.99 33.44
CA GLU A 355 4.68 -3.98 33.25
C GLU A 355 5.27 -2.58 33.08
N VAL A 356 4.65 -1.79 32.21
CA VAL A 356 5.00 -0.39 31.96
C VAL A 356 3.91 0.55 32.47
N TYR A 357 4.34 1.59 33.20
CA TYR A 357 3.49 2.64 33.75
C TYR A 357 4.04 4.03 33.43
N ARG A 358 3.18 5.05 33.54
CA ARG A 358 3.57 6.45 33.39
C ARG A 358 4.04 7.03 34.74
N PRO A 359 5.26 7.55 34.88
CA PRO A 359 5.66 8.27 36.09
C PRO A 359 4.70 9.43 36.41
N ALA A 360 4.42 9.64 37.69
CA ALA A 360 3.47 10.68 38.10
C ALA A 360 4.06 12.10 38.08
N SER A 361 5.38 12.22 37.90
CA SER A 361 6.10 13.50 37.89
C SER A 361 7.41 13.33 37.11
N SER A 362 7.93 14.44 36.59
CA SER A 362 9.29 14.51 36.06
C SER A 362 10.32 14.17 37.14
N TRP A 363 11.47 13.68 36.69
CA TRP A 363 12.56 13.21 37.52
C TRP A 363 13.89 13.59 36.88
N ASN A 364 14.95 13.60 37.68
CA ASN A 364 16.28 14.00 37.24
C ASN A 364 17.24 12.82 37.27
N ALA A 365 17.75 12.43 36.10
CA ALA A 365 18.65 11.28 35.94
C ALA A 365 19.90 11.29 36.83
N ASN A 366 20.35 12.48 37.26
CA ASN A 366 21.51 12.62 38.14
C ASN A 366 21.19 12.39 39.63
N TYR A 367 19.91 12.37 40.01
CA TYR A 367 19.48 12.32 41.42
C TYR A 367 18.41 11.27 41.70
N VAL A 368 17.77 10.71 40.67
CA VAL A 368 16.72 9.71 40.83
C VAL A 368 17.27 8.42 41.47
N SER A 369 16.58 7.96 42.50
CA SER A 369 16.88 6.78 43.32
C SER A 369 15.56 6.20 43.82
N TRP A 370 15.60 5.10 44.58
CA TRP A 370 14.39 4.49 45.14
C TRP A 370 13.59 5.46 46.02
N ASN A 371 14.25 6.33 46.81
CA ASN A 371 13.58 7.27 47.70
C ASN A 371 13.31 8.65 47.07
N LYS A 372 14.06 9.05 46.04
CA LYS A 372 14.04 10.42 45.50
C LYS A 372 13.89 10.46 43.99
N ARG A 373 13.10 11.41 43.49
CA ARG A 373 12.96 11.67 42.04
C ARG A 373 13.90 12.76 41.53
N ASP A 374 14.31 13.67 42.43
CA ASP A 374 15.21 14.78 42.11
C ASP A 374 16.01 15.17 43.39
N LYS A 375 16.94 16.13 43.26
CA LYS A 375 17.77 16.65 44.33
C LYS A 375 16.91 17.14 45.49
N ASN A 376 16.96 16.39 46.60
CA ASN A 376 16.20 16.63 47.82
C ASN A 376 14.66 16.53 47.67
N VAL A 377 14.17 15.89 46.61
CA VAL A 377 12.73 15.70 46.38
C VAL A 377 12.41 14.21 46.43
N ALA A 378 11.72 13.79 47.49
CA ALA A 378 11.32 12.40 47.68
C ALA A 378 10.13 12.00 46.78
N TRP A 379 10.04 10.72 46.43
CA TRP A 379 8.77 10.15 45.99
C TRP A 379 7.77 10.14 47.15
N ASN A 380 6.46 10.19 46.87
CA ASN A 380 5.45 9.94 47.90
C ASN A 380 5.45 8.45 48.30
N ASN A 381 5.65 7.57 47.32
CA ASN A 381 5.83 6.14 47.52
C ASN A 381 7.25 5.72 47.14
N ALA A 382 7.97 5.08 48.05
CA ALA A 382 9.31 4.58 47.78
C ALA A 382 9.29 3.56 46.62
N GLY A 383 10.22 3.70 45.68
CA GLY A 383 10.27 2.96 44.42
C GLY A 383 9.50 3.62 43.28
N GLY A 384 8.98 4.83 43.45
CA GLY A 384 8.36 5.63 42.40
C GLY A 384 6.85 5.83 42.56
N ASP A 385 6.38 6.97 42.04
CA ASP A 385 4.95 7.26 41.87
C ASP A 385 4.57 7.13 40.40
N TRP A 386 3.45 6.44 40.10
CA TRP A 386 2.99 6.24 38.72
C TRP A 386 1.47 6.36 38.57
N TYR A 387 1.03 6.62 37.35
CA TYR A 387 -0.33 6.44 36.90
C TYR A 387 -0.44 5.19 36.02
N ASP A 388 -1.54 4.47 36.20
CA ASP A 388 -1.93 3.38 35.31
C ASP A 388 -2.66 3.92 34.06
N LYS A 389 -2.96 3.06 33.08
CA LYS A 389 -3.57 3.49 31.81
C LYS A 389 -4.95 4.13 31.95
N ASN A 390 -5.63 3.91 33.08
CA ASN A 390 -6.91 4.52 33.39
C ASN A 390 -6.75 5.84 34.15
N GLY A 391 -5.52 6.33 34.33
CA GLY A 391 -5.20 7.55 35.05
C GLY A 391 -5.27 7.43 36.57
N ILE A 392 -5.22 6.21 37.13
CA ILE A 392 -5.27 5.98 38.57
C ILE A 392 -3.85 6.01 39.16
N LEU A 393 -3.61 6.89 40.14
CA LEU A 393 -2.35 6.96 40.87
C LEU A 393 -2.14 5.65 41.64
N GLN A 394 -0.97 5.02 41.48
CA GLN A 394 -0.65 3.68 42.01
C GLN A 394 -1.60 2.57 41.52
N GLY A 395 -2.25 2.79 40.38
CA GLY A 395 -3.14 1.80 39.76
C GLY A 395 -2.39 0.56 39.26
N SER A 396 -3.15 -0.50 38.98
CA SER A 396 -2.64 -1.82 38.60
C SER A 396 -2.89 -2.19 37.14
N THR A 397 -3.37 -1.26 36.32
CA THR A 397 -3.65 -1.49 34.90
C THR A 397 -2.53 -0.92 34.02
N PRO A 398 -1.51 -1.72 33.64
CA PRO A 398 -0.36 -1.19 32.92
C PRO A 398 -0.71 -0.77 31.49
N TYR A 399 0.11 0.10 30.91
CA TYR A 399 0.03 0.43 29.48
C TYR A 399 0.47 -0.75 28.60
N ALA A 400 1.49 -1.48 29.05
CA ALA A 400 2.03 -2.64 28.33
C ALA A 400 2.44 -3.73 29.32
N THR A 401 2.33 -4.99 28.94
CA THR A 401 2.79 -6.12 29.75
C THR A 401 3.16 -7.34 28.93
N PHE A 402 4.15 -8.11 29.40
CA PHE A 402 4.41 -9.48 28.94
C PHE A 402 4.74 -10.38 30.13
N THR A 403 4.71 -11.70 29.92
CA THR A 403 5.05 -12.70 30.94
C THR A 403 6.20 -13.58 30.48
N ILE A 404 7.21 -13.73 31.33
CA ILE A 404 8.26 -14.73 31.15
C ILE A 404 8.11 -15.77 32.25
N LYS A 405 8.02 -17.04 31.86
CA LYS A 405 7.84 -18.15 32.80
C LYS A 405 9.03 -18.28 33.73
N GLY A 406 8.78 -18.64 34.99
CA GLY A 406 9.84 -18.88 35.97
C GLY A 406 10.79 -19.98 35.52
N SER A 407 10.26 -21.00 34.83
CA SER A 407 11.03 -22.11 34.25
C SER A 407 11.81 -21.75 32.99
N SER A 408 11.58 -20.59 32.37
CA SER A 408 12.33 -20.15 31.19
C SER A 408 13.72 -19.67 31.60
N ILE A 409 14.72 -20.04 30.80
CA ILE A 409 16.07 -19.49 30.85
C ILE A 409 16.22 -18.41 29.76
N PRO A 410 17.20 -17.49 29.89
CA PRO A 410 17.42 -16.47 28.86
C PRO A 410 17.67 -17.08 27.48
N ASP A 411 17.06 -16.47 26.47
CA ASP A 411 16.97 -16.97 25.09
C ASP A 411 17.59 -16.01 24.06
N ASN A 412 18.34 -15.01 24.53
CA ASN A 412 19.14 -14.11 23.69
C ASN A 412 18.32 -13.38 22.62
N ARG A 413 17.13 -12.90 22.99
CA ARG A 413 16.26 -12.15 22.08
C ARG A 413 15.58 -10.95 22.75
N TYR A 414 14.97 -10.11 21.92
CA TYR A 414 14.11 -9.03 22.37
C TYR A 414 12.73 -9.51 22.81
N TYR A 415 12.24 -8.89 23.87
CA TYR A 415 10.86 -8.95 24.33
C TYR A 415 10.22 -7.60 24.07
N GLN A 416 9.10 -7.62 23.34
CA GLN A 416 8.43 -6.43 22.85
C GLN A 416 7.21 -6.08 23.73
N LEU A 417 7.05 -4.79 24.01
CA LEU A 417 5.96 -4.18 24.77
C LEU A 417 5.30 -3.14 23.87
N ASN A 418 4.03 -3.34 23.53
CA ASN A 418 3.26 -2.32 22.83
C ASN A 418 2.92 -1.19 23.81
N VAL A 419 3.57 -0.04 23.63
CA VAL A 419 3.43 1.19 24.43
C VAL A 419 2.76 2.32 23.65
N THR A 420 2.08 1.99 22.55
CA THR A 420 1.45 2.94 21.61
C THR A 420 0.57 3.97 22.31
N ASP A 421 -0.31 3.53 23.20
CA ASP A 421 -1.22 4.42 23.93
C ASP A 421 -0.45 5.45 24.77
N LEU A 422 0.60 5.02 25.48
CA LEU A 422 1.40 5.92 26.32
C LEU A 422 2.15 6.95 25.48
N VAL A 423 2.73 6.52 24.35
CA VAL A 423 3.44 7.41 23.42
C VAL A 423 2.46 8.41 22.79
N LYS A 424 1.28 7.97 22.34
CA LYS A 424 0.23 8.85 21.81
C LYS A 424 -0.21 9.91 22.82
N GLU A 425 -0.35 9.52 24.09
CA GLU A 425 -0.72 10.47 25.15
C GLU A 425 0.37 11.53 25.40
N TYR A 426 1.65 11.18 25.25
CA TYR A 426 2.74 12.15 25.32
C TYR A 426 2.79 13.05 24.08
N VAL A 427 2.74 12.48 22.88
CA VAL A 427 2.81 13.23 21.61
C VAL A 427 1.61 14.17 21.41
N SER A 428 0.42 13.77 21.87
CA SER A 428 -0.79 14.63 21.82
C SER A 428 -0.74 15.81 22.79
N GLY A 429 0.24 15.84 23.70
CA GLY A 429 0.31 16.82 24.78
C GLY A 429 -0.74 16.60 25.87
N LYS A 430 -1.42 15.45 25.90
CA LYS A 430 -2.36 15.10 26.99
C LYS A 430 -1.63 15.05 28.34
N TYR A 431 -0.38 14.59 28.34
CA TYR A 431 0.52 14.62 29.49
C TYR A 431 1.94 15.02 29.07
N GLU A 432 2.69 15.64 30.00
CA GLU A 432 4.13 15.85 29.80
C GLU A 432 4.86 14.52 29.68
N ASN A 433 5.87 14.44 28.80
CA ASN A 433 6.72 13.25 28.68
C ASN A 433 7.57 13.07 29.94
N THR A 434 7.12 12.16 30.81
CA THR A 434 7.83 11.81 32.06
C THR A 434 8.59 10.48 31.96
N GLY A 435 8.63 9.87 30.77
CA GLY A 435 9.27 8.58 30.54
C GLY A 435 8.42 7.39 30.93
N PHE A 436 9.04 6.22 31.11
CA PHE A 436 8.41 4.95 31.45
C PHE A 436 8.94 4.43 32.80
N LEU A 437 8.04 4.06 33.71
CA LEU A 437 8.37 3.28 34.91
C LEU A 437 8.11 1.80 34.62
N ILE A 438 9.14 0.98 34.75
CA ILE A 438 9.07 -0.46 34.47
C ILE A 438 9.18 -1.23 35.79
N LYS A 439 8.22 -2.11 36.04
CA LYS A 439 8.23 -2.97 37.24
C LYS A 439 7.63 -4.34 36.94
N ALA A 440 7.81 -5.28 37.86
CA ALA A 440 7.05 -6.52 37.82
C ALA A 440 5.69 -6.36 38.53
N ARG A 441 4.68 -7.12 38.12
CA ARG A 441 3.34 -7.11 38.76
C ARG A 441 3.42 -7.45 40.24
N SER A 442 4.00 -8.60 40.54
CA SER A 442 4.47 -8.99 41.86
C SER A 442 5.97 -8.71 41.94
N GLU A 443 6.52 -8.43 43.11
CA GLU A 443 7.96 -8.14 43.27
C GLU A 443 8.56 -9.06 44.33
N SER A 444 8.38 -10.37 44.12
CA SER A 444 8.81 -11.42 45.06
C SER A 444 9.21 -12.68 44.31
N ASN A 445 10.50 -13.04 44.40
CA ASN A 445 11.11 -14.23 43.79
C ASN A 445 10.93 -14.34 42.26
N ASN A 446 10.89 -13.20 41.58
CA ASN A 446 10.68 -13.08 40.15
C ASN A 446 11.60 -12.01 39.52
N TYR A 447 12.78 -11.85 40.09
CA TYR A 447 13.79 -10.94 39.57
C TYR A 447 14.20 -11.32 38.14
N ILE A 448 14.23 -10.33 37.26
CA ILE A 448 14.73 -10.46 35.88
C ILE A 448 15.54 -9.22 35.52
N ALA A 449 16.51 -9.37 34.60
CA ALA A 449 17.24 -8.23 34.06
C ALA A 449 17.41 -8.33 32.55
N PHE A 450 17.47 -7.17 31.90
CA PHE A 450 17.71 -7.00 30.47
C PHE A 450 18.94 -6.11 30.28
N TYR A 451 19.54 -6.12 29.10
CA TYR A 451 20.59 -5.15 28.81
C TYR A 451 20.05 -3.73 28.84
N SER A 452 20.90 -2.78 29.24
CA SER A 452 20.60 -1.35 29.34
C SER A 452 21.13 -0.58 28.12
N SER A 453 20.88 0.73 28.08
CA SER A 453 21.51 1.66 27.14
C SER A 453 23.03 1.78 27.30
N ASP A 454 23.60 1.44 28.48
CA ASP A 454 25.05 1.47 28.74
C ASP A 454 25.76 0.16 28.37
N TRP A 455 25.03 -0.82 27.83
CA TRP A 455 25.64 -2.05 27.35
C TRP A 455 26.51 -1.81 26.12
N THR A 456 27.62 -2.54 25.98
CA THR A 456 28.61 -2.25 24.94
C THR A 456 28.19 -2.68 23.53
N ASN A 457 27.23 -3.60 23.41
CA ASN A 457 26.73 -4.07 22.11
C ASN A 457 25.43 -3.34 21.74
N GLU A 458 25.48 -2.49 20.72
CA GLU A 458 24.34 -1.69 20.23
C GLU A 458 23.13 -2.56 19.86
N ASN A 459 23.35 -3.74 19.28
CA ASN A 459 22.29 -4.65 18.84
C ASN A 459 21.53 -5.33 19.98
N GLN A 460 21.94 -5.10 21.23
CA GLN A 460 21.34 -5.69 22.43
C GLN A 460 20.78 -4.63 23.39
N LYS A 461 20.87 -3.33 23.05
CA LYS A 461 20.35 -2.25 23.90
C LYS A 461 18.82 -2.15 23.80
N PRO A 462 18.14 -1.62 24.83
CA PRO A 462 16.72 -1.30 24.73
C PRO A 462 16.45 -0.36 23.56
N LYS A 463 15.31 -0.58 22.88
CA LYS A 463 14.89 0.26 21.76
C LYS A 463 13.43 0.66 21.94
N LEU A 464 13.09 1.90 21.62
CA LEU A 464 11.72 2.31 21.41
C LEU A 464 11.56 2.61 19.92
N ASN A 465 10.85 1.73 19.22
CA ASN A 465 10.55 1.94 17.81
C ASN A 465 9.14 2.53 17.70
N VAL A 466 9.04 3.74 17.15
CA VAL A 466 7.76 4.41 16.90
C VAL A 466 7.56 4.43 15.40
N THR A 467 6.59 3.66 14.92
CA THR A 467 6.18 3.72 13.52
C THR A 467 5.08 4.75 13.40
N GLU A 468 5.32 5.76 12.59
CA GLU A 468 4.21 6.53 12.06
C GLU A 468 3.50 5.65 11.03
N GLU A 469 2.18 5.54 11.14
CA GLU A 469 1.38 5.11 10.00
C GLU A 469 1.75 6.08 8.88
N ALA A 470 2.45 5.56 7.85
CA ALA A 470 2.74 6.33 6.65
C ALA A 470 1.46 7.06 6.31
N ALA A 471 1.54 8.40 6.26
CA ALA A 471 0.39 9.21 5.89
C ALA A 471 -0.22 8.54 4.68
N SER A 472 -1.40 7.93 4.89
CA SER A 472 -1.99 6.97 3.96
C SER A 472 -1.74 7.51 2.59
N VAL A 473 -0.97 6.78 1.75
CA VAL A 473 -0.64 7.21 0.39
C VAL A 473 -1.90 7.86 -0.12
N ILE A 474 -1.85 9.19 -0.27
CA ILE A 474 -2.93 9.90 -0.93
C ILE A 474 -2.82 9.28 -2.31
N VAL A 475 -3.63 8.25 -2.56
CA VAL A 475 -4.01 7.85 -3.90
C VAL A 475 -4.38 9.19 -4.50
N PRO A 476 -3.60 9.73 -5.47
CA PRO A 476 -3.92 11.03 -6.03
C PRO A 476 -5.39 10.92 -6.40
N GLU A 477 -6.19 11.81 -5.79
CA GLU A 477 -7.64 11.86 -5.96
C GLU A 477 -7.90 11.55 -7.44
N PRO A 478 -8.75 10.55 -7.80
CA PRO A 478 -9.00 10.30 -9.20
C PRO A 478 -9.65 11.56 -9.76
N ASP A 479 -8.81 12.37 -10.39
CA ASP A 479 -9.16 13.57 -11.10
C ASP A 479 -10.04 13.10 -12.24
N VAL A 480 -11.35 13.30 -12.10
CA VAL A 480 -12.29 13.02 -13.19
C VAL A 480 -12.10 14.16 -14.18
N ASN A 481 -11.29 13.90 -15.20
CA ASN A 481 -11.08 14.81 -16.32
C ASN A 481 -12.27 14.71 -17.26
N ALA A 482 -13.02 15.80 -17.37
CA ALA A 482 -14.09 15.95 -18.33
C ALA A 482 -13.69 16.99 -19.37
N THR A 483 -13.73 16.60 -20.65
CA THR A 483 -13.54 17.53 -21.76
C THR A 483 -14.89 18.09 -22.17
N VAL A 484 -15.11 19.38 -21.96
CA VAL A 484 -16.30 20.09 -22.42
C VAL A 484 -16.08 20.55 -23.86
N THR A 485 -16.91 20.05 -24.78
CA THR A 485 -16.83 20.32 -26.23
C THR A 485 -18.01 21.13 -26.77
N ASP A 486 -19.06 21.34 -25.98
CA ASP A 486 -20.16 22.25 -26.33
C ASP A 486 -19.71 23.70 -26.13
N VAL A 487 -19.18 24.28 -27.19
CA VAL A 487 -18.61 25.63 -27.25
C VAL A 487 -19.35 26.50 -28.26
N LYS A 488 -19.51 27.78 -27.90
CA LYS A 488 -19.94 28.84 -28.81
C LYS A 488 -18.88 29.92 -28.76
N ASP A 489 -18.32 30.31 -29.90
CA ASP A 489 -17.42 31.45 -29.97
C ASP A 489 -17.89 32.49 -31.00
N ASN A 490 -17.37 33.70 -30.87
CA ASN A 490 -17.65 34.76 -31.82
C ASN A 490 -16.54 35.81 -31.84
N ARG A 491 -16.04 36.03 -33.04
CA ARG A 491 -15.03 37.04 -33.33
C ARG A 491 -15.59 38.46 -33.27
N LEU A 492 -14.92 39.31 -32.50
CA LEU A 492 -15.20 40.75 -32.42
C LEU A 492 -14.13 41.53 -33.18
N ARG A 493 -14.55 42.28 -34.21
CA ARG A 493 -13.65 43.00 -35.10
C ARG A 493 -13.97 44.50 -35.19
N GLU A 494 -13.02 45.35 -34.84
CA GLU A 494 -13.19 46.81 -34.79
C GLU A 494 -13.49 47.45 -36.15
N ALA A 495 -12.78 47.05 -37.21
CA ALA A 495 -13.00 47.62 -38.55
C ALA A 495 -14.35 47.25 -39.19
N SER A 496 -15.08 46.31 -38.61
CA SER A 496 -16.41 45.89 -39.07
C SER A 496 -17.35 45.74 -37.88
N PRO A 497 -17.64 46.84 -37.17
CA PRO A 497 -18.09 46.76 -35.79
C PRO A 497 -19.54 46.29 -35.62
N GLU A 498 -20.27 46.18 -36.73
CA GLU A 498 -21.66 45.72 -36.79
C GLU A 498 -21.80 44.31 -37.38
N ILE A 499 -20.71 43.70 -37.86
CA ILE A 499 -20.75 42.35 -38.46
C ILE A 499 -20.69 41.29 -37.34
N VAL A 500 -21.55 40.29 -37.45
CA VAL A 500 -21.57 39.10 -36.60
C VAL A 500 -20.78 38.00 -37.30
N TYR A 501 -19.85 37.36 -36.59
CA TYR A 501 -18.93 36.36 -37.13
C TYR A 501 -19.17 34.97 -36.54
N GLN A 502 -20.44 34.59 -36.38
CA GLN A 502 -20.84 33.34 -35.71
C GLN A 502 -20.32 32.07 -36.40
N ASP A 503 -20.11 32.09 -37.72
CA ASP A 503 -19.67 30.93 -38.51
C ASP A 503 -18.19 31.10 -38.94
N SER A 504 -17.45 31.97 -38.27
CA SER A 504 -16.03 32.21 -38.54
C SER A 504 -15.23 30.98 -38.16
N SER A 505 -14.32 30.53 -39.02
CA SER A 505 -13.38 29.44 -38.72
C SER A 505 -12.29 29.81 -37.70
N PHE A 506 -12.28 31.05 -37.22
CA PHE A 506 -11.17 31.62 -36.46
C PHE A 506 -11.61 32.38 -35.22
N ILE A 507 -10.84 32.15 -34.15
CA ILE A 507 -10.75 32.96 -32.94
C ILE A 507 -9.50 33.81 -33.07
N ASP A 508 -9.63 35.13 -33.08
CA ASP A 508 -8.49 36.03 -33.23
C ASP A 508 -8.44 37.14 -32.19
N VAL A 509 -7.21 37.47 -31.81
CA VAL A 509 -6.93 38.44 -30.75
C VAL A 509 -5.72 39.30 -31.13
N GLY A 510 -5.69 40.53 -30.62
CA GLY A 510 -4.61 41.49 -30.87
C GLY A 510 -5.00 42.55 -31.88
N GLY A 511 -4.03 43.10 -32.60
CA GLY A 511 -4.28 44.16 -33.56
C GLY A 511 -3.41 44.08 -34.80
N ILE A 512 -3.98 44.47 -35.94
CA ILE A 512 -3.28 44.64 -37.21
C ILE A 512 -3.26 46.14 -37.53
N SER A 513 -2.09 46.67 -37.87
CA SER A 513 -1.94 48.06 -38.33
C SER A 513 -2.90 48.35 -39.49
N ASP A 514 -3.53 49.52 -39.46
CA ASP A 514 -4.50 49.99 -40.48
C ASP A 514 -5.80 49.19 -40.59
N VAL A 515 -5.97 48.14 -39.79
CA VAL A 515 -7.21 47.35 -39.72
C VAL A 515 -7.89 47.49 -38.37
N GLY A 516 -7.14 47.56 -37.27
CA GLY A 516 -7.70 47.71 -35.92
C GLY A 516 -7.68 46.42 -35.10
N ARG A 517 -8.48 46.43 -34.02
CA ARG A 517 -8.44 45.45 -32.94
C ARG A 517 -9.34 44.23 -33.16
N TYR A 518 -8.90 43.11 -32.60
CA TYR A 518 -9.55 41.81 -32.60
C TYR A 518 -9.63 41.27 -31.18
N ARG A 519 -10.80 40.74 -30.84
CA ARG A 519 -11.11 40.07 -29.57
C ARG A 519 -12.06 38.94 -29.85
N ASP A 520 -12.23 38.06 -28.88
CA ASP A 520 -13.17 36.95 -28.98
C ASP A 520 -14.03 36.83 -27.72
N VAL A 521 -15.26 36.35 -27.88
CA VAL A 521 -16.10 35.90 -26.78
C VAL A 521 -16.45 34.44 -26.97
N MET A 522 -16.25 33.65 -25.92
CA MET A 522 -16.40 32.20 -25.98
C MET A 522 -17.20 31.69 -24.79
N TRP A 523 -18.07 30.73 -24.98
CA TRP A 523 -18.92 30.18 -23.94
C TRP A 523 -18.91 28.66 -24.00
N PHE A 524 -18.73 28.02 -22.85
CA PHE A 524 -18.84 26.57 -22.69
C PHE A 524 -20.01 26.23 -21.78
N ASN A 525 -20.68 25.12 -22.05
CA ASN A 525 -21.73 24.61 -21.18
C ASN A 525 -21.14 23.94 -19.93
N LEU A 526 -21.26 24.62 -18.78
CA LEU A 526 -20.76 24.15 -17.49
C LEU A 526 -21.85 23.54 -16.60
N SER A 527 -23.07 23.31 -17.11
CA SER A 527 -24.21 22.88 -16.29
C SER A 527 -24.03 21.51 -15.61
N GLU A 528 -23.19 20.63 -16.15
CA GLU A 528 -22.82 19.35 -15.54
C GLU A 528 -21.71 19.49 -14.47
N HIS A 529 -21.21 20.71 -14.23
CA HIS A 529 -20.08 21.03 -13.36
C HIS A 529 -20.45 21.97 -12.19
N ASN A 530 -21.70 21.95 -11.73
CA ASN A 530 -22.23 22.84 -10.67
C ASN A 530 -21.72 22.55 -9.24
N SER A 531 -20.46 22.14 -9.04
CA SER A 531 -19.88 21.88 -7.71
C SER A 531 -18.66 22.75 -7.42
N SER A 532 -18.43 23.06 -6.14
CA SER A 532 -17.23 23.77 -5.65
C SER A 532 -15.93 22.96 -5.76
N GLU A 533 -15.96 21.83 -6.46
CA GLU A 533 -14.93 20.78 -6.43
C GLU A 533 -14.03 20.78 -7.68
N VAL A 534 -14.16 21.75 -8.58
CA VAL A 534 -13.23 21.92 -9.70
C VAL A 534 -11.81 22.11 -9.14
N SER A 535 -10.88 21.18 -9.34
CA SER A 535 -9.46 21.33 -8.95
C SER A 535 -8.72 22.22 -9.94
N ASN A 536 -8.91 21.92 -11.23
CA ASN A 536 -8.22 22.53 -12.36
C ASN A 536 -9.20 22.72 -13.53
N ALA A 537 -9.01 23.78 -14.32
CA ALA A 537 -9.67 23.94 -15.61
C ALA A 537 -8.73 24.60 -16.62
N THR A 538 -8.52 23.93 -17.76
CA THR A 538 -7.59 24.37 -18.80
C THR A 538 -8.32 24.60 -20.12
N LEU A 539 -8.29 25.84 -20.62
CA LEU A 539 -8.74 26.21 -21.96
C LEU A 539 -7.60 25.94 -22.95
N SER A 540 -7.85 25.13 -23.97
CA SER A 540 -6.88 24.79 -25.01
C SER A 540 -7.32 25.39 -26.35
N LEU A 541 -6.45 26.20 -26.97
CA LEU A 541 -6.67 26.84 -28.27
C LEU A 541 -5.59 26.40 -29.27
N TYR A 542 -5.98 25.99 -30.47
CA TYR A 542 -5.04 25.47 -31.48
C TYR A 542 -4.45 26.59 -32.34
N TRP A 543 -3.15 26.88 -32.18
CA TRP A 543 -2.51 28.00 -32.85
C TRP A 543 -2.05 27.62 -34.26
N TYR A 544 -2.55 28.35 -35.27
CA TYR A 544 -2.23 28.08 -36.68
C TYR A 544 -1.81 29.33 -37.48
N TYR A 545 -2.20 30.55 -37.08
CA TYR A 545 -2.00 31.76 -37.91
C TYR A 545 -1.48 32.96 -37.10
N PRO A 546 -0.70 33.90 -37.71
CA PRO A 546 -0.33 34.02 -39.14
C PRO A 546 0.73 33.04 -39.64
N GLU A 547 0.40 32.33 -40.72
CA GLU A 547 1.31 31.34 -41.34
C GLU A 547 2.61 32.00 -41.83
N GLY A 548 3.74 31.38 -41.49
CA GLY A 548 5.06 31.74 -42.02
C GLY A 548 5.56 33.16 -41.69
N SER A 549 4.93 33.87 -40.75
CA SER A 549 5.24 35.27 -40.45
C SER A 549 5.42 35.51 -38.95
N SER A 550 6.49 36.22 -38.58
CA SER A 550 6.67 36.73 -37.23
C SER A 550 5.85 38.01 -37.01
N ARG A 551 5.65 38.37 -35.75
CA ARG A 551 4.96 39.60 -35.33
C ARG A 551 5.97 40.58 -34.75
N ALA A 552 5.71 41.86 -34.93
CA ALA A 552 6.58 42.92 -34.42
C ALA A 552 6.59 43.01 -32.88
N GLN A 553 5.57 42.44 -32.23
CA GLN A 553 5.39 42.47 -30.78
C GLN A 553 4.93 41.10 -30.27
N ASP A 554 5.25 40.81 -29.01
CA ASP A 554 4.70 39.65 -28.30
C ASP A 554 3.18 39.76 -28.19
N THR A 555 2.51 38.62 -28.30
CA THR A 555 1.06 38.54 -28.08
C THR A 555 0.81 37.98 -26.69
N ILE A 556 0.40 38.86 -25.77
CA ILE A 556 0.02 38.49 -24.40
C ILE A 556 -1.49 38.33 -24.38
N ILE A 557 -1.98 37.10 -24.47
CA ILE A 557 -3.40 36.75 -24.49
C ILE A 557 -3.90 36.73 -23.05
N GLU A 558 -5.06 37.33 -22.83
CA GLU A 558 -5.69 37.52 -21.52
C GLU A 558 -7.14 37.09 -21.55
N VAL A 559 -7.57 36.39 -20.51
CA VAL A 559 -8.96 35.96 -20.33
C VAL A 559 -9.62 36.75 -19.21
N TYR A 560 -10.80 37.30 -19.50
CA TYR A 560 -11.65 38.05 -18.59
C TYR A 560 -13.07 37.47 -18.53
N ARG A 561 -13.81 37.84 -17.49
CA ARG A 561 -15.23 37.48 -17.33
C ARG A 561 -16.10 38.52 -18.05
N PRO A 562 -16.91 38.17 -19.07
CA PRO A 562 -17.86 39.12 -19.67
C PRO A 562 -18.82 39.68 -18.61
N ALA A 563 -19.14 40.97 -18.68
CA ALA A 563 -19.98 41.62 -17.67
C ALA A 563 -21.47 41.24 -17.75
N SER A 564 -21.88 40.60 -18.84
CA SER A 564 -23.24 40.12 -19.08
C SER A 564 -23.25 39.00 -20.11
N SER A 565 -24.34 38.23 -20.17
CA SER A 565 -24.59 37.28 -21.25
C SER A 565 -24.61 37.98 -22.62
N TRP A 566 -24.30 37.20 -23.66
CA TRP A 566 -24.28 37.63 -25.04
C TRP A 566 -24.91 36.56 -25.93
N ASN A 567 -25.38 36.96 -27.10
CA ASN A 567 -26.08 36.08 -28.03
C ASN A 567 -25.19 35.78 -29.25
N PRO A 568 -24.80 34.52 -29.50
CA PRO A 568 -23.93 34.16 -30.62
C PRO A 568 -24.48 34.61 -31.98
N ALA A 569 -25.80 34.69 -32.15
CA ALA A 569 -26.41 35.11 -33.41
C ALA A 569 -26.37 36.62 -33.67
N TYR A 570 -26.04 37.44 -32.67
CA TYR A 570 -26.13 38.90 -32.75
C TYR A 570 -24.93 39.65 -32.17
N VAL A 571 -24.00 38.95 -31.51
CA VAL A 571 -22.84 39.58 -30.90
C VAL A 571 -21.88 40.10 -31.98
N SER A 572 -21.43 41.33 -31.81
CA SER A 572 -20.50 42.06 -32.68
C SER A 572 -19.62 42.98 -31.82
N TRP A 573 -18.69 43.70 -32.45
CA TRP A 573 -17.85 44.67 -31.72
C TRP A 573 -18.67 45.71 -30.95
N ASN A 574 -19.79 46.19 -31.51
CA ASN A 574 -20.62 47.21 -30.87
C ASN A 574 -21.80 46.65 -30.06
N LYS A 575 -22.23 45.42 -30.30
CA LYS A 575 -23.47 44.86 -29.70
C LYS A 575 -23.24 43.49 -29.07
N LYS A 576 -23.88 43.24 -27.93
CA LYS A 576 -23.87 41.93 -27.28
C LYS A 576 -25.05 41.04 -27.64
N ASP A 577 -26.14 41.66 -28.09
CA ASP A 577 -27.38 41.00 -28.48
C ASP A 577 -28.18 41.91 -29.45
N LYS A 578 -29.32 41.41 -29.95
CA LYS A 578 -30.18 42.09 -30.91
C LYS A 578 -30.61 43.48 -30.43
N GLY A 579 -29.94 44.51 -30.97
CA GLY A 579 -30.22 45.91 -30.66
C GLY A 579 -29.67 46.38 -29.30
N ILE A 580 -28.89 45.55 -28.60
CA ILE A 580 -28.32 45.88 -27.28
C ILE A 580 -26.81 46.11 -27.45
N ALA A 581 -26.38 47.36 -27.27
CA ALA A 581 -24.98 47.76 -27.35
C ALA A 581 -24.18 47.30 -26.12
N TRP A 582 -22.88 47.10 -26.30
CA TRP A 582 -21.92 47.15 -25.19
C TRP A 582 -21.83 48.59 -24.65
N ASN A 583 -21.50 48.77 -23.38
CA ASN A 583 -21.14 50.09 -22.86
C ASN A 583 -19.78 50.54 -23.43
N ASN A 584 -18.86 49.60 -23.62
CA ASN A 584 -17.56 49.81 -24.25
C ASN A 584 -17.46 48.99 -25.53
N ALA A 585 -17.14 49.63 -26.64
CA ALA A 585 -16.94 48.94 -27.92
C ALA A 585 -15.82 47.90 -27.79
N GLY A 586 -16.06 46.70 -28.32
CA GLY A 586 -15.19 45.52 -28.15
C GLY A 586 -15.43 44.74 -26.87
N GLY A 587 -16.51 45.01 -26.13
CA GLY A 587 -16.97 44.20 -25.01
C GLY A 587 -16.84 44.84 -23.63
N ASP A 588 -17.72 44.42 -22.72
CA ASP A 588 -17.68 44.75 -21.29
C ASP A 588 -17.20 43.55 -20.48
N TRP A 589 -16.25 43.76 -19.56
CA TRP A 589 -15.74 42.68 -18.70
C TRP A 589 -15.47 43.11 -17.26
N TYR A 590 -15.34 42.11 -16.40
CA TYR A 590 -14.75 42.20 -15.07
C TYR A 590 -13.42 41.44 -15.04
N ASP A 591 -12.45 42.02 -14.35
CA ASP A 591 -11.19 41.35 -14.03
C ASP A 591 -11.35 40.39 -12.84
N LYS A 592 -10.29 39.65 -12.48
CA LYS A 592 -10.36 38.64 -11.41
C LYS A 592 -10.61 39.21 -10.02
N ASN A 593 -10.41 40.52 -9.84
CA ASN A 593 -10.70 41.23 -8.60
C ASN A 593 -12.11 41.84 -8.62
N GLY A 594 -12.90 41.58 -9.67
CA GLY A 594 -14.26 42.12 -9.82
C GLY A 594 -14.29 43.58 -10.28
N VAL A 595 -13.19 44.12 -10.83
CA VAL A 595 -13.13 45.51 -11.32
C VAL A 595 -13.65 45.56 -12.76
N ALA A 596 -14.66 46.39 -13.01
CA ALA A 596 -15.17 46.63 -14.36
C ALA A 596 -14.08 47.25 -15.24
N GLN A 597 -13.85 46.69 -16.43
CA GLN A 597 -12.77 47.09 -17.34
C GLN A 597 -11.36 47.01 -16.70
N GLY A 598 -11.21 46.20 -15.65
CA GLY A 598 -9.93 46.02 -14.96
C GLY A 598 -8.89 45.30 -15.82
N SER A 599 -7.63 45.42 -15.42
CA SER A 599 -6.46 44.90 -16.15
C SER A 599 -5.85 43.63 -15.54
N THR A 600 -6.54 42.98 -14.60
CA THR A 600 -6.05 41.79 -13.90
C THR A 600 -6.77 40.53 -14.40
N PRO A 601 -6.25 39.85 -15.44
CA PRO A 601 -6.97 38.74 -16.07
C PRO A 601 -7.03 37.48 -15.19
N TYR A 602 -7.97 36.59 -15.50
CA TYR A 602 -8.06 35.26 -14.88
C TYR A 602 -6.97 34.31 -15.38
N ALA A 603 -6.62 34.41 -16.66
CA ALA A 603 -5.59 33.61 -17.31
C ALA A 603 -4.72 34.47 -18.23
N ILE A 604 -3.45 34.11 -18.36
CA ILE A 604 -2.48 34.78 -19.24
C ILE A 604 -1.71 33.73 -20.02
N LEU A 605 -1.55 33.95 -21.32
CA LEU A 605 -0.65 33.19 -22.19
C LEU A 605 0.22 34.17 -22.97
N VAL A 606 1.52 33.91 -23.06
CA VAL A 606 2.46 34.75 -23.82
C VAL A 606 2.97 33.95 -25.00
N ILE A 607 2.75 34.45 -26.20
CA ILE A 607 3.33 33.91 -27.43
C ILE A 607 4.28 34.96 -27.98
N LYS A 608 5.54 34.59 -28.20
CA LYS A 608 6.58 35.54 -28.60
C LYS A 608 6.36 36.03 -30.02
N GLY A 609 6.68 37.30 -30.27
CA GLY A 609 6.60 37.89 -31.60
C GLY A 609 7.44 37.14 -32.62
N SER A 610 8.58 36.60 -32.17
CA SER A 610 9.49 35.77 -32.98
C SER A 610 9.02 34.35 -33.24
N GLU A 611 8.06 33.82 -32.47
CA GLU A 611 7.54 32.47 -32.66
C GLU A 611 6.60 32.42 -33.85
N LEU A 612 6.70 31.34 -34.63
CA LEU A 612 5.81 31.02 -35.74
C LEU A 612 4.75 30.02 -35.29
N PRO A 613 3.55 30.00 -35.91
CA PRO A 613 2.53 29.02 -35.56
C PRO A 613 3.04 27.60 -35.66
N ASP A 614 2.85 26.84 -34.58
CA ASP A 614 3.40 25.51 -34.40
C ASP A 614 2.39 24.38 -34.66
N ASN A 615 1.17 24.75 -35.07
CA ASN A 615 0.07 23.82 -35.31
C ASN A 615 -0.17 22.92 -34.08
N ARG A 616 -0.21 23.51 -32.88
CA ARG A 616 -0.44 22.80 -31.63
C ARG A 616 -1.40 23.56 -30.72
N TYR A 617 -1.92 22.87 -29.70
CA TYR A 617 -2.70 23.49 -28.65
C TYR A 617 -1.82 24.30 -27.70
N HIS A 618 -2.26 25.50 -27.40
CA HIS A 618 -1.74 26.35 -26.33
C HIS A 618 -2.79 26.45 -25.23
N GLN A 619 -2.33 26.41 -23.99
CA GLN A 619 -3.17 26.20 -22.83
C GLN A 619 -3.21 27.45 -21.94
N LEU A 620 -4.41 27.79 -21.47
CA LEU A 620 -4.70 28.86 -20.53
C LEU A 620 -5.33 28.24 -19.28
N ASP A 621 -4.74 28.49 -18.12
CA ASP A 621 -5.33 28.11 -16.83
C ASP A 621 -6.47 29.07 -16.49
N VAL A 622 -7.71 28.59 -16.64
CA VAL A 622 -8.94 29.33 -16.37
C VAL A 622 -9.64 28.83 -15.10
N THR A 623 -8.93 28.06 -14.27
CA THR A 623 -9.47 27.37 -13.08
C THR A 623 -10.31 28.29 -12.20
N ASN A 624 -9.80 29.47 -11.87
CA ASN A 624 -10.50 30.39 -10.97
C ASN A 624 -11.83 30.90 -11.55
N LEU A 625 -11.88 31.23 -12.84
CA LEU A 625 -13.10 31.70 -13.47
C LEU A 625 -14.15 30.58 -13.56
N VAL A 626 -13.70 29.37 -13.94
CA VAL A 626 -14.56 28.18 -13.99
C VAL A 626 -15.09 27.83 -12.60
N LYS A 627 -14.27 27.91 -11.54
CA LYS A 627 -14.70 27.73 -10.14
C LYS A 627 -15.80 28.72 -9.74
N GLU A 628 -15.68 29.98 -10.13
CA GLU A 628 -16.68 31.00 -9.80
C GLU A 628 -18.01 30.77 -10.51
N TYR A 629 -17.99 30.26 -11.74
CA TYR A 629 -19.21 29.84 -12.43
C TYR A 629 -19.80 28.56 -11.84
N ALA A 630 -18.98 27.54 -11.61
CA ALA A 630 -19.37 26.24 -11.05
C ALA A 630 -19.97 26.35 -9.64
N SER A 631 -19.43 27.25 -8.81
CA SER A 631 -19.94 27.53 -7.46
C SER A 631 -21.22 28.38 -7.44
N GLY A 632 -21.66 28.90 -8.59
CA GLY A 632 -22.80 29.81 -8.68
C GLY A 632 -22.52 31.21 -8.12
N LYS A 633 -21.25 31.56 -7.82
CA LYS A 633 -20.88 32.93 -7.43
C LYS A 633 -21.29 33.93 -8.50
N TYR A 634 -21.18 33.53 -9.77
CA TYR A 634 -21.61 34.30 -10.92
C TYR A 634 -22.32 33.41 -11.95
N GLU A 635 -23.27 33.99 -12.70
CA GLU A 635 -23.82 33.33 -13.88
C GLU A 635 -22.72 33.06 -14.92
N ASN A 636 -22.77 31.91 -15.59
CA ASN A 636 -21.82 31.57 -16.64
C ASN A 636 -22.01 32.44 -17.89
N THR A 637 -21.27 33.55 -17.94
CA THR A 637 -21.24 34.48 -19.07
C THR A 637 -20.15 34.18 -20.09
N GLY A 638 -19.36 33.12 -19.89
CA GLY A 638 -18.26 32.71 -20.79
C GLY A 638 -16.92 33.41 -20.52
N PHE A 639 -16.12 33.56 -21.56
CA PHE A 639 -14.77 34.10 -21.58
C PHE A 639 -14.71 35.26 -22.59
N LEU A 640 -14.18 36.41 -22.18
CA LEU A 640 -13.74 37.46 -23.10
C LEU A 640 -12.23 37.33 -23.25
N ILE A 641 -11.76 37.13 -24.47
CA ILE A 641 -10.36 36.89 -24.80
C ILE A 641 -9.83 38.09 -25.59
N LYS A 642 -8.74 38.70 -25.11
CA LYS A 642 -8.09 39.83 -25.78
C LYS A 642 -6.58 39.78 -25.58
N ALA A 643 -5.83 40.47 -26.43
CA ALA A 643 -4.42 40.69 -26.16
C ALA A 643 -4.24 41.90 -25.21
N ARG A 644 -3.26 41.88 -24.30
CA ARG A 644 -2.98 42.97 -23.34
C ARG A 644 -2.79 44.30 -24.06
N THR A 645 -1.91 44.29 -25.05
CA THR A 645 -1.74 45.33 -26.07
C THR A 645 -2.42 44.85 -27.34
N GLU A 646 -3.01 45.74 -28.14
CA GLU A 646 -3.76 45.34 -29.35
C GLU A 646 -3.22 46.11 -30.57
N SER A 647 -1.92 46.02 -30.78
CA SER A 647 -1.19 46.71 -31.85
C SER A 647 -0.03 45.86 -32.36
N SER A 648 -0.08 45.51 -33.65
CA SER A 648 0.98 44.74 -34.35
C SER A 648 1.32 43.38 -33.72
N ASN A 649 0.35 42.76 -33.07
CA ASN A 649 0.48 41.49 -32.34
C ASN A 649 -0.71 40.55 -32.58
N TYR A 650 -1.28 40.62 -33.78
CA TYR A 650 -2.38 39.77 -34.17
C TYR A 650 -2.01 38.28 -34.19
N ILE A 651 -2.90 37.44 -33.68
CA ILE A 651 -2.80 35.97 -33.74
C ILE A 651 -4.19 35.37 -33.96
N ALA A 652 -4.26 34.19 -34.57
CA ALA A 652 -5.51 33.45 -34.69
C ALA A 652 -5.37 31.94 -34.40
N PHE A 653 -6.43 31.40 -33.82
CA PHE A 653 -6.65 30.00 -33.48
C PHE A 653 -7.86 29.48 -34.26
N TYR A 654 -8.02 28.15 -34.38
CA TYR A 654 -9.24 27.56 -34.94
C TYR A 654 -10.42 27.68 -33.99
N SER A 655 -11.58 28.05 -34.51
CA SER A 655 -12.85 28.17 -33.78
C SER A 655 -13.62 26.86 -33.65
N SER A 656 -14.77 26.91 -32.97
CA SER A 656 -15.78 25.86 -32.91
C SER A 656 -16.31 25.43 -34.27
N ASP A 657 -16.24 26.30 -35.27
CA ASP A 657 -16.77 26.10 -36.62
C ASP A 657 -15.71 25.58 -37.61
N TRP A 658 -14.49 25.32 -37.13
CA TRP A 658 -13.47 24.68 -37.94
C TRP A 658 -13.84 23.22 -38.26
N THR A 659 -13.54 22.77 -39.46
CA THR A 659 -14.00 21.46 -39.96
C THR A 659 -13.32 20.26 -39.29
N ASN A 660 -12.13 20.45 -38.71
CA ASN A 660 -11.40 19.38 -38.02
C ASN A 660 -11.65 19.43 -36.50
N GLU A 661 -12.44 18.47 -36.01
CA GLU A 661 -12.76 18.30 -34.58
C GLU A 661 -11.53 18.23 -33.66
N ASN A 662 -10.40 17.72 -34.15
CA ASN A 662 -9.18 17.60 -33.35
C ASN A 662 -8.44 18.92 -33.16
N GLN A 663 -8.87 19.99 -33.83
CA GLN A 663 -8.23 21.31 -33.81
C GLN A 663 -9.14 22.39 -33.20
N LYS A 664 -10.38 22.04 -32.79
CA LYS A 664 -11.33 22.95 -32.17
C LYS A 664 -10.94 23.31 -30.71
N PRO A 665 -11.43 24.43 -30.17
CA PRO A 665 -11.24 24.78 -28.77
C PRO A 665 -11.74 23.69 -27.81
N LYS A 666 -11.02 23.47 -26.71
CA LYS A 666 -11.40 22.50 -25.67
C LYS A 666 -11.28 23.11 -24.29
N LEU A 667 -12.25 22.85 -23.42
CA LEU A 667 -12.13 23.14 -22.01
C LEU A 667 -12.06 21.83 -21.23
N ASN A 668 -10.89 21.53 -20.66
CA ASN A 668 -10.72 20.38 -19.79
C ASN A 668 -10.97 20.81 -18.36
N VAL A 669 -11.98 20.23 -17.70
CA VAL A 669 -12.31 20.49 -16.31
C VAL A 669 -11.99 19.25 -15.50
N THR A 670 -11.18 19.43 -14.48
CA THR A 670 -10.81 18.40 -13.52
C THR A 670 -11.60 18.63 -12.23
N LYS A 671 -12.30 17.59 -11.76
CA LYS A 671 -13.02 17.61 -10.47
C LYS A 671 -12.27 16.78 -9.44
N LYS A 672 -12.14 17.33 -8.23
CA LYS A 672 -11.83 16.55 -7.02
C LYS A 672 -13.07 15.78 -6.61
N VAL A 673 -12.98 14.46 -6.57
CA VAL A 673 -14.00 13.65 -5.90
C VAL A 673 -13.62 13.61 -4.42
N SER A 674 -14.45 14.19 -3.56
CA SER A 674 -14.31 14.01 -2.11
C SER A 674 -14.66 12.55 -1.79
N VAL A 675 -13.65 11.69 -1.72
CA VAL A 675 -13.80 10.36 -1.12
C VAL A 675 -13.66 10.53 0.39
N THR A 676 -14.75 10.29 1.11
CA THR A 676 -14.72 10.11 2.55
C THR A 676 -13.76 8.94 2.84
N PRO A 677 -12.76 9.10 3.71
CA PRO A 677 -11.76 8.06 3.95
C PRO A 677 -12.45 6.79 4.43
N THR A 678 -12.28 5.70 3.68
CA THR A 678 -12.83 4.40 4.05
C THR A 678 -11.91 3.69 5.04
N VAL A 679 -12.43 3.42 6.23
CA VAL A 679 -11.82 2.64 7.31
C VAL A 679 -12.15 1.15 7.12
N ASN A 680 -11.17 0.29 7.39
CA ASN A 680 -11.35 -1.15 7.43
C ASN A 680 -11.56 -1.63 8.88
N ALA A 681 -12.55 -2.48 9.13
CA ALA A 681 -12.72 -3.17 10.40
C ALA A 681 -12.88 -4.67 10.19
N THR A 682 -12.33 -5.48 11.08
CA THR A 682 -12.57 -6.93 11.12
C THR A 682 -13.25 -7.27 12.44
N LEU A 683 -14.50 -7.68 12.38
CA LEU A 683 -15.25 -8.16 13.53
C LEU A 683 -15.08 -9.67 13.67
N THR A 684 -14.77 -10.11 14.89
CA THR A 684 -14.76 -11.51 15.35
C THR A 684 -15.70 -11.63 16.56
N GLY A 685 -15.85 -12.83 17.15
CA GLY A 685 -16.72 -13.00 18.32
C GLY A 685 -18.21 -13.07 17.96
N ALA A 686 -18.54 -13.69 16.83
CA ALA A 686 -19.93 -13.87 16.41
C ALA A 686 -20.71 -14.67 17.45
N THR A 687 -21.99 -14.34 17.66
CA THR A 687 -22.93 -15.22 18.35
C THR A 687 -23.59 -16.11 17.29
N ASP A 688 -23.40 -17.42 17.37
CA ASP A 688 -23.99 -18.37 16.43
C ASP A 688 -24.76 -19.50 17.12
N ASN A 689 -25.76 -20.05 16.41
CA ASN A 689 -26.66 -21.05 16.92
C ASN A 689 -27.16 -21.97 15.80
N ARG A 690 -26.73 -23.22 15.89
CA ARG A 690 -27.14 -24.28 14.98
C ARG A 690 -28.62 -24.66 15.13
N LEU A 691 -29.33 -24.77 14.01
CA LEU A 691 -30.72 -25.22 13.92
C LEU A 691 -30.80 -26.59 13.23
N ARG A 692 -31.37 -27.57 13.93
CA ARG A 692 -31.44 -28.96 13.44
C ARG A 692 -32.85 -29.52 13.47
N GLU A 693 -33.37 -29.92 12.30
CA GLU A 693 -34.74 -30.40 12.13
C GLU A 693 -35.07 -31.66 12.96
N ALA A 694 -34.16 -32.62 13.02
CA ALA A 694 -34.39 -33.89 13.72
C ALA A 694 -34.39 -33.77 15.25
N SER A 695 -34.04 -32.61 15.78
CA SER A 695 -34.01 -32.32 17.21
C SER A 695 -34.49 -30.89 17.45
N PRO A 696 -35.78 -30.61 17.15
CA PRO A 696 -36.21 -29.27 16.79
C PRO A 696 -36.38 -28.32 17.99
N ASP A 697 -36.36 -28.86 19.21
CA ASP A 697 -36.44 -28.10 20.46
C ASP A 697 -35.10 -28.03 21.21
N ILE A 698 -34.02 -28.60 20.67
CA ILE A 698 -32.67 -28.50 21.27
C ILE A 698 -32.00 -27.19 20.87
N VAL A 699 -31.42 -26.50 21.85
CA VAL A 699 -30.63 -25.28 21.66
C VAL A 699 -29.15 -25.66 21.55
N TYR A 700 -28.51 -25.32 20.44
CA TYR A 700 -27.10 -25.60 20.15
C TYR A 700 -26.26 -24.32 20.20
N LYS A 701 -26.09 -23.74 21.39
CA LYS A 701 -25.37 -22.47 21.58
C LYS A 701 -23.84 -22.60 21.49
N SER A 702 -23.28 -23.72 21.92
CA SER A 702 -21.82 -23.94 21.96
C SER A 702 -21.41 -25.08 21.01
N SER A 703 -22.08 -25.15 19.86
CA SER A 703 -21.66 -26.03 18.78
C SER A 703 -20.32 -25.55 18.27
N SER A 704 -19.36 -26.44 18.03
CA SER A 704 -18.09 -26.08 17.39
C SER A 704 -18.23 -25.81 15.88
N PHE A 705 -19.44 -25.95 15.34
CA PHE A 705 -19.71 -25.88 13.90
C PHE A 705 -20.97 -25.08 13.58
N ILE A 706 -20.90 -24.40 12.43
CA ILE A 706 -22.00 -23.79 11.68
C ILE A 706 -22.31 -24.71 10.50
N ASP A 707 -23.55 -25.14 10.33
CA ASP A 707 -23.90 -26.05 9.24
C ASP A 707 -25.12 -25.64 8.42
N ALA A 708 -25.11 -26.09 7.16
CA ALA A 708 -26.16 -25.79 6.20
C ALA A 708 -26.40 -26.98 5.27
N GLY A 709 -27.65 -27.15 4.83
CA GLY A 709 -28.04 -28.15 3.85
C GLY A 709 -28.69 -29.37 4.46
N GLY A 710 -28.64 -30.50 3.75
CA GLY A 710 -29.34 -31.71 4.16
C GLY A 710 -28.49 -32.96 4.11
N MET A 711 -28.63 -33.81 5.12
CA MET A 711 -28.05 -35.16 5.17
C MET A 711 -29.04 -36.11 5.85
N ASN A 712 -29.21 -37.31 5.30
CA ASN A 712 -30.10 -38.36 5.86
C ASN A 712 -31.55 -37.88 6.10
N ASN A 713 -32.11 -37.09 5.16
CA ASN A 713 -33.43 -36.46 5.26
C ASN A 713 -33.60 -35.52 6.46
N VAL A 714 -32.50 -35.01 7.02
CA VAL A 714 -32.49 -33.98 8.07
C VAL A 714 -31.93 -32.69 7.51
N ARG A 715 -32.62 -31.58 7.79
CA ARG A 715 -32.19 -30.23 7.41
C ARG A 715 -31.42 -29.52 8.52
N TYR A 716 -30.46 -28.72 8.09
CA TYR A 716 -29.53 -27.95 8.92
C TYR A 716 -29.44 -26.52 8.42
N ARG A 717 -29.51 -25.58 9.36
CA ARG A 717 -29.44 -24.13 9.15
C ARG A 717 -28.76 -23.50 10.34
N ASP A 718 -28.34 -22.26 10.20
CA ASP A 718 -27.67 -21.54 11.28
C ASP A 718 -28.18 -20.11 11.43
N MET A 719 -28.12 -19.62 12.67
CA MET A 719 -28.32 -18.22 13.01
C MET A 719 -26.98 -17.64 13.44
N MET A 720 -26.63 -16.46 12.94
CA MET A 720 -25.37 -15.80 13.30
C MET A 720 -25.58 -14.31 13.51
N TRP A 721 -24.89 -13.72 14.47
CA TRP A 721 -25.00 -12.29 14.76
C TRP A 721 -23.64 -11.68 15.10
N PHE A 722 -23.36 -10.51 14.52
CA PHE A 722 -22.20 -9.67 14.86
C PHE A 722 -22.68 -8.36 15.46
N ASN A 723 -21.91 -7.82 16.41
CA ASN A 723 -22.19 -6.52 17.00
C ASN A 723 -21.81 -5.39 16.03
N LEU A 724 -22.81 -4.73 15.45
CA LEU A 724 -22.62 -3.59 14.56
C LEU A 724 -22.92 -2.25 15.23
N SER A 725 -23.09 -2.21 16.56
CA SER A 725 -23.55 -0.99 17.26
C SER A 725 -22.58 0.20 17.20
N GLU A 726 -21.30 -0.04 16.89
CA GLU A 726 -20.29 1.01 16.69
C GLU A 726 -20.40 1.68 15.31
N TYR A 727 -21.11 1.07 14.36
CA TYR A 727 -21.30 1.57 13.00
C TYR A 727 -22.75 2.03 12.88
N THR A 728 -22.99 3.33 13.08
CA THR A 728 -24.34 3.93 13.09
C THR A 728 -24.51 4.88 11.90
N GLY A 729 -25.75 5.30 11.60
CA GLY A 729 -26.18 5.86 10.30
C GLY A 729 -25.46 7.07 9.69
N SER A 730 -24.39 7.60 10.31
CA SER A 730 -23.41 8.48 9.64
C SER A 730 -22.31 7.70 8.89
N THR A 731 -22.21 6.39 9.11
CA THR A 731 -21.22 5.48 8.54
C THR A 731 -21.73 4.91 7.21
N GLU A 732 -21.04 5.20 6.12
CA GLU A 732 -21.30 4.61 4.81
C GLU A 732 -20.48 3.33 4.64
N VAL A 733 -21.10 2.17 4.86
CA VAL A 733 -20.45 0.88 4.56
C VAL A 733 -20.34 0.71 3.05
N SER A 734 -19.12 0.69 2.48
CA SER A 734 -18.89 0.47 1.05
C SER A 734 -18.78 -1.01 0.69
N ASN A 735 -18.25 -1.84 1.61
CA ASN A 735 -18.11 -3.29 1.42
C ASN A 735 -18.25 -4.05 2.77
N ALA A 736 -18.87 -5.22 2.76
CA ALA A 736 -18.90 -6.13 3.89
C ALA A 736 -18.77 -7.61 3.44
N ILE A 737 -17.76 -8.30 3.94
CA ILE A 737 -17.46 -9.70 3.60
C ILE A 737 -17.57 -10.58 4.83
N LEU A 738 -18.49 -11.55 4.79
CA LEU A 738 -18.59 -12.63 5.76
C LEU A 738 -17.67 -13.78 5.33
N SER A 739 -16.72 -14.15 6.18
CA SER A 739 -15.77 -15.25 5.94
C SER A 739 -16.06 -16.43 6.85
N LEU A 740 -16.25 -17.62 6.27
CA LEU A 740 -16.52 -18.87 6.99
C LEU A 740 -15.43 -19.90 6.69
N TYR A 741 -14.85 -20.54 7.71
CA TYR A 741 -13.74 -21.48 7.52
C TYR A 741 -14.23 -22.91 7.25
N TRP A 742 -13.99 -23.43 6.04
CA TRP A 742 -14.51 -24.72 5.61
C TRP A 742 -13.57 -25.86 5.92
N TYR A 743 -14.00 -26.77 6.79
CA TYR A 743 -13.20 -27.93 7.19
C TYR A 743 -13.99 -29.27 7.14
N TYR A 744 -15.33 -29.24 7.07
CA TYR A 744 -16.18 -30.43 7.19
C TYR A 744 -17.27 -30.53 6.10
N PRO A 745 -17.64 -31.75 5.63
CA PRO A 745 -17.22 -33.07 6.10
C PRO A 745 -15.82 -33.49 5.62
N ALA A 746 -14.93 -33.79 6.58
CA ALA A 746 -13.51 -34.02 6.34
C ALA A 746 -13.27 -35.23 5.42
N GLY A 747 -12.52 -35.03 4.34
CA GLY A 747 -12.12 -36.10 3.42
C GLY A 747 -13.25 -36.72 2.59
N THR A 748 -14.45 -36.13 2.59
CA THR A 748 -15.60 -36.67 1.85
C THR A 748 -16.19 -35.66 0.88
N SER A 749 -16.52 -36.12 -0.33
CA SER A 749 -17.38 -35.40 -1.27
C SER A 749 -18.85 -35.60 -0.89
N ARG A 750 -19.73 -34.78 -1.47
CA ARG A 750 -21.19 -34.84 -1.28
C ARG A 750 -21.88 -34.99 -2.63
N PRO A 751 -23.03 -35.69 -2.69
CA PRO A 751 -23.72 -35.99 -3.94
C PRO A 751 -24.12 -34.75 -4.77
N ASN A 752 -24.43 -33.64 -4.10
CA ASN A 752 -24.90 -32.42 -4.73
C ASN A 752 -24.04 -31.22 -4.30
N ASP A 753 -23.98 -30.20 -5.18
CA ASP A 753 -23.44 -28.89 -4.84
C ASP A 753 -24.20 -28.27 -3.67
N THR A 754 -23.48 -27.63 -2.76
CA THR A 754 -24.08 -26.82 -1.70
C THR A 754 -24.04 -25.37 -2.10
N ILE A 755 -25.21 -24.81 -2.41
CA ILE A 755 -25.37 -23.38 -2.64
C ILE A 755 -25.81 -22.77 -1.32
N ILE A 756 -24.89 -22.14 -0.59
CA ILE A 756 -25.18 -21.46 0.67
C ILE A 756 -25.79 -20.10 0.37
N GLU A 757 -26.76 -19.69 1.16
CA GLU A 757 -27.55 -18.48 1.01
C GLU A 757 -27.68 -17.75 2.34
N ILE A 758 -27.54 -16.43 2.29
CA ILE A 758 -27.71 -15.53 3.44
C ILE A 758 -29.02 -14.77 3.31
N TYR A 759 -29.83 -14.83 4.35
CA TYR A 759 -31.09 -14.09 4.49
C TYR A 759 -31.11 -13.25 5.76
N ARG A 760 -31.98 -12.24 5.77
CA ARG A 760 -32.24 -11.41 6.95
C ARG A 760 -33.27 -12.09 7.83
N PRO A 761 -32.98 -12.42 9.11
CA PRO A 761 -34.01 -12.92 10.02
C PRO A 761 -35.18 -11.93 10.15
N ALA A 762 -36.41 -12.43 10.19
CA ALA A 762 -37.61 -11.58 10.26
C ALA A 762 -37.83 -10.97 11.66
N SER A 763 -37.10 -11.43 12.67
CA SER A 763 -37.19 -10.97 14.05
C SER A 763 -35.87 -11.22 14.77
N SER A 764 -35.63 -10.47 15.85
CA SER A 764 -34.57 -10.79 16.80
C SER A 764 -34.81 -12.18 17.43
N TRP A 765 -33.72 -12.78 17.89
CA TRP A 765 -33.67 -14.13 18.44
C TRP A 765 -32.71 -14.16 19.63
N ASN A 766 -32.90 -15.13 20.51
CA ASN A 766 -32.12 -15.25 21.74
C ASN A 766 -31.23 -16.49 21.69
N ALA A 767 -29.91 -16.29 21.71
CA ALA A 767 -28.92 -17.37 21.63
C ALA A 767 -29.09 -18.46 22.71
N ASN A 768 -29.72 -18.15 23.84
CA ASN A 768 -29.96 -19.13 24.91
C ASN A 768 -31.21 -20.01 24.68
N TYR A 769 -32.06 -19.67 23.71
CA TYR A 769 -33.36 -20.33 23.50
C TYR A 769 -33.68 -20.66 22.04
N VAL A 770 -32.92 -20.14 21.08
CA VAL A 770 -33.16 -20.37 19.67
C VAL A 770 -32.90 -21.83 19.29
N SER A 771 -33.87 -22.43 18.60
CA SER A 771 -33.88 -23.80 18.11
C SER A 771 -34.60 -23.85 16.76
N TRP A 772 -34.73 -25.03 16.15
CA TRP A 772 -35.48 -25.18 14.90
C TRP A 772 -36.94 -24.72 15.02
N ASN A 773 -37.61 -24.95 16.16
CA ASN A 773 -39.01 -24.56 16.37
C ASN A 773 -39.19 -23.19 17.04
N LYS A 774 -38.20 -22.66 17.75
CA LYS A 774 -38.35 -21.46 18.59
C LYS A 774 -37.25 -20.44 18.34
N ARG A 775 -37.59 -19.15 18.38
CA ARG A 775 -36.61 -18.05 18.31
C ARG A 775 -36.21 -17.48 19.66
N ASP A 776 -37.07 -17.66 20.65
CA ASP A 776 -36.86 -17.20 22.03
C ASP A 776 -37.67 -18.08 23.00
N LYS A 777 -37.52 -17.84 24.31
CA LYS A 777 -38.20 -18.57 25.38
C LYS A 777 -39.72 -18.55 25.16
N ASN A 778 -40.28 -19.71 24.83
CA ASN A 778 -41.70 -19.91 24.53
C ASN A 778 -42.24 -19.13 23.32
N VAL A 779 -41.37 -18.65 22.43
CA VAL A 779 -41.77 -17.96 21.19
C VAL A 779 -41.37 -18.82 20.00
N ALA A 780 -42.36 -19.43 19.34
CA ALA A 780 -42.15 -20.24 18.16
C ALA A 780 -41.83 -19.38 16.92
N TRP A 781 -41.10 -19.95 15.98
CA TRP A 781 -41.09 -19.44 14.61
C TRP A 781 -42.47 -19.66 13.99
N LYS A 782 -42.88 -18.80 13.04
CA LYS A 782 -44.06 -19.05 12.21
C LYS A 782 -43.81 -20.21 11.25
N ASN A 783 -42.59 -20.32 10.73
CA ASN A 783 -42.11 -21.43 9.92
C ASN A 783 -40.96 -22.13 10.65
N SER A 784 -41.08 -23.44 10.90
CA SER A 784 -40.00 -24.22 11.49
C SER A 784 -38.71 -24.13 10.65
N GLY A 785 -37.58 -23.94 11.32
CA GLY A 785 -36.28 -23.68 10.70
C GLY A 785 -36.01 -22.19 10.43
N GLY A 786 -36.86 -21.29 10.92
CA GLY A 786 -36.62 -19.84 10.92
C GLY A 786 -37.55 -19.04 10.01
N ASP A 787 -37.80 -17.79 10.41
CA ASP A 787 -38.49 -16.79 9.60
C ASP A 787 -37.49 -15.78 9.02
N TRP A 788 -37.56 -15.51 7.72
CA TRP A 788 -36.66 -14.55 7.06
C TRP A 788 -37.35 -13.66 6.02
N TYR A 789 -36.67 -12.57 5.68
CA TYR A 789 -36.91 -11.77 4.50
C TYR A 789 -35.76 -11.93 3.52
N ASP A 790 -36.11 -11.98 2.23
CA ASP A 790 -35.15 -11.94 1.14
C ASP A 790 -34.69 -10.50 0.83
N LYS A 791 -33.75 -10.33 -0.10
CA LYS A 791 -33.18 -9.03 -0.46
C LYS A 791 -34.22 -8.02 -0.96
N ASN A 792 -35.34 -8.50 -1.48
CA ASN A 792 -36.44 -7.65 -1.96
C ASN A 792 -37.49 -7.38 -0.86
N GLY A 793 -37.24 -7.82 0.37
CA GLY A 793 -38.17 -7.68 1.49
C GLY A 793 -39.34 -8.67 1.45
N VAL A 794 -39.26 -9.75 0.66
CA VAL A 794 -40.32 -10.76 0.60
C VAL A 794 -40.14 -11.76 1.73
N SER A 795 -41.18 -11.93 2.55
CA SER A 795 -41.20 -12.93 3.62
C SER A 795 -41.08 -14.33 3.03
N GLN A 796 -40.14 -15.13 3.53
CA GLN A 796 -39.83 -16.47 3.00
C GLN A 796 -39.45 -16.46 1.50
N GLY A 797 -38.95 -15.33 1.00
CA GLY A 797 -38.52 -15.18 -0.38
C GLY A 797 -37.24 -15.97 -0.69
N SER A 798 -36.93 -16.06 -1.98
CA SER A 798 -35.85 -16.92 -2.52
C SER A 798 -34.66 -16.15 -3.10
N ILE A 799 -34.61 -14.82 -2.93
CA ILE A 799 -33.54 -13.97 -3.44
C ILE A 799 -32.59 -13.60 -2.28
N PRO A 800 -31.49 -14.33 -2.08
CA PRO A 800 -30.61 -14.10 -0.94
C PRO A 800 -29.82 -12.79 -1.06
N TYR A 801 -29.33 -12.30 0.07
CA TYR A 801 -28.40 -11.16 0.09
C TYR A 801 -27.02 -11.55 -0.41
N ALA A 802 -26.59 -12.78 -0.12
CA ALA A 802 -25.31 -13.33 -0.53
C ALA A 802 -25.45 -14.81 -0.86
N THR A 803 -24.63 -15.31 -1.78
CA THR A 803 -24.56 -16.75 -2.06
C THR A 803 -23.14 -17.18 -2.41
N ILE A 804 -22.80 -18.41 -2.05
CA ILE A 804 -21.58 -19.08 -2.48
C ILE A 804 -21.92 -20.53 -2.82
N THR A 805 -21.27 -21.08 -3.86
CA THR A 805 -21.44 -22.48 -4.25
C THR A 805 -20.19 -23.26 -3.87
N ILE A 806 -20.35 -24.27 -3.01
CA ILE A 806 -19.31 -25.25 -2.75
C ILE A 806 -19.64 -26.51 -3.53
N LYS A 807 -18.78 -26.87 -4.49
CA LYS A 807 -19.02 -28.00 -5.39
C LYS A 807 -19.13 -29.31 -4.63
N GLY A 808 -20.01 -30.19 -5.11
CA GLY A 808 -20.25 -31.48 -4.48
C GLY A 808 -19.01 -32.37 -4.51
N SER A 809 -18.23 -32.26 -5.59
CA SER A 809 -16.97 -32.95 -5.80
C SER A 809 -15.78 -32.36 -5.02
N SER A 810 -15.89 -31.13 -4.50
CA SER A 810 -14.82 -30.50 -3.74
C SER A 810 -14.73 -31.10 -2.33
N LEU A 811 -13.50 -31.35 -1.89
CA LEU A 811 -13.19 -31.69 -0.50
C LEU A 811 -12.95 -30.41 0.30
N PRO A 812 -13.18 -30.41 1.63
CA PRO A 812 -12.84 -29.27 2.47
C PRO A 812 -11.37 -28.91 2.35
N ASP A 813 -11.10 -27.62 2.16
CA ASP A 813 -9.78 -27.08 1.84
C ASP A 813 -9.07 -26.47 3.06
N ASN A 814 -9.73 -26.41 4.23
CA ASN A 814 -9.24 -25.73 5.42
C ASN A 814 -8.89 -24.26 5.13
N LYS A 815 -9.79 -23.56 4.42
CA LYS A 815 -9.66 -22.14 4.09
C LYS A 815 -10.95 -21.38 4.37
N TYR A 816 -10.84 -20.05 4.39
CA TYR A 816 -12.00 -19.17 4.44
C TYR A 816 -12.70 -19.09 3.09
N HIS A 817 -14.01 -19.20 3.13
CA HIS A 817 -14.93 -18.99 2.02
C HIS A 817 -15.73 -17.72 2.28
N GLN A 818 -15.75 -16.83 1.29
CA GLN A 818 -16.21 -15.46 1.45
C GLN A 818 -17.57 -15.22 0.80
N LEU A 819 -18.44 -14.53 1.53
CA LEU A 819 -19.79 -14.14 1.12
C LEU A 819 -19.89 -12.62 1.19
N ASN A 820 -20.18 -11.97 0.06
CA ASN A 820 -20.43 -10.54 0.04
C ASN A 820 -21.82 -10.24 0.62
N VAL A 821 -21.86 -9.73 1.84
CA VAL A 821 -23.08 -9.39 2.60
C VAL A 821 -23.30 -7.87 2.70
N THR A 822 -22.61 -7.09 1.85
CA THR A 822 -22.61 -5.62 1.86
C THR A 822 -24.00 -5.02 1.96
N ASP A 823 -24.94 -5.48 1.13
CA ASP A 823 -26.28 -4.90 1.08
C ASP A 823 -27.05 -5.11 2.38
N LEU A 824 -26.92 -6.28 3.02
CA LEU A 824 -27.60 -6.55 4.29
C LEU A 824 -27.00 -5.72 5.43
N VAL A 825 -25.67 -5.63 5.47
CA VAL A 825 -24.97 -4.84 6.49
C VAL A 825 -25.26 -3.35 6.34
N LYS A 826 -25.32 -2.82 5.10
CA LYS A 826 -25.76 -1.45 4.81
C LYS A 826 -27.14 -1.16 5.38
N GLU A 827 -28.10 -2.08 5.22
CA GLU A 827 -29.44 -1.89 5.75
C GLU A 827 -29.49 -1.89 7.28
N TYR A 828 -28.59 -2.61 7.96
CA TYR A 828 -28.46 -2.56 9.41
C TYR A 828 -27.78 -1.28 9.89
N VAL A 829 -26.64 -0.91 9.31
CA VAL A 829 -25.85 0.27 9.72
C VAL A 829 -26.58 1.59 9.44
N SER A 830 -27.29 1.68 8.31
CA SER A 830 -28.14 2.84 7.99
C SER A 830 -29.37 2.98 8.91
N GLY A 831 -29.66 1.97 9.74
CA GLY A 831 -30.85 1.94 10.58
C GLY A 831 -32.15 1.67 9.82
N LYS A 832 -32.09 1.29 8.53
CA LYS A 832 -33.27 0.85 7.77
C LYS A 832 -33.97 -0.32 8.46
N TYR A 833 -33.19 -1.22 9.06
CA TYR A 833 -33.67 -2.35 9.84
C TYR A 833 -32.83 -2.56 11.10
N GLU A 834 -33.43 -3.09 12.16
CA GLU A 834 -32.69 -3.58 13.32
C GLU A 834 -31.73 -4.71 12.92
N ASN A 835 -30.54 -4.73 13.51
CA ASN A 835 -29.56 -5.81 13.28
C ASN A 835 -30.03 -7.12 13.92
N THR A 836 -30.72 -7.94 13.13
CA THR A 836 -31.16 -9.29 13.52
C THR A 836 -30.17 -10.40 13.15
N GLY A 837 -29.02 -10.05 12.55
CA GLY A 837 -27.98 -11.01 12.15
C GLY A 837 -28.22 -11.65 10.77
N PHE A 838 -27.77 -12.88 10.62
CA PHE A 838 -27.80 -13.67 9.40
C PHE A 838 -28.52 -15.00 9.64
N LEU A 839 -29.46 -15.35 8.78
CA LEU A 839 -29.96 -16.72 8.65
C LEU A 839 -29.22 -17.39 7.50
N ILE A 840 -28.53 -18.49 7.80
CA ILE A 840 -27.69 -19.24 6.87
C ILE A 840 -28.39 -20.55 6.53
N LYS A 841 -28.64 -20.80 5.25
CA LYS A 841 -29.21 -22.06 4.76
C LYS A 841 -28.65 -22.43 3.39
N ALA A 842 -28.78 -23.68 2.99
CA ALA A 842 -28.51 -24.06 1.60
C ALA A 842 -29.77 -23.89 0.74
N ARG A 843 -29.64 -23.50 -0.54
CA ARG A 843 -30.76 -23.32 -1.48
C ARG A 843 -31.66 -24.54 -1.53
N THR A 844 -31.05 -25.69 -1.76
CA THR A 844 -31.64 -27.02 -1.59
C THR A 844 -31.10 -27.61 -0.29
N GLU A 845 -31.87 -28.42 0.42
CA GLU A 845 -31.46 -28.98 1.72
C GLU A 845 -31.57 -30.51 1.67
N SER A 846 -30.93 -31.12 0.67
CA SER A 846 -30.96 -32.56 0.43
C SER A 846 -29.65 -33.04 -0.19
N ASN A 847 -28.96 -33.94 0.53
CA ASN A 847 -27.68 -34.55 0.15
C ASN A 847 -26.58 -33.54 -0.23
N ASN A 848 -26.54 -32.42 0.47
CA ASN A 848 -25.62 -31.32 0.22
C ASN A 848 -25.18 -30.62 1.53
N TYR A 849 -25.04 -31.40 2.59
CA TYR A 849 -24.59 -30.89 3.88
C TYR A 849 -23.15 -30.33 3.81
N VAL A 850 -22.93 -29.20 4.47
CA VAL A 850 -21.62 -28.58 4.66
C VAL A 850 -21.54 -28.01 6.08
N ALA A 851 -20.34 -27.99 6.67
CA ALA A 851 -20.13 -27.30 7.93
C ALA A 851 -18.81 -26.53 7.96
N PHE A 852 -18.85 -25.41 8.67
CA PHE A 852 -17.75 -24.48 8.92
C PHE A 852 -17.47 -24.43 10.42
N TYR A 853 -16.31 -23.91 10.82
CA TYR A 853 -16.06 -23.66 12.23
C TYR A 853 -16.93 -22.51 12.75
N SER A 854 -17.53 -22.71 13.92
CA SER A 854 -18.23 -21.68 14.67
C SER A 854 -17.28 -20.81 15.49
N ASN A 855 -17.82 -19.84 16.20
CA ASN A 855 -17.08 -19.07 17.19
C ASN A 855 -16.59 -19.92 18.38
N ASP A 856 -17.20 -21.07 18.65
CA ASP A 856 -16.84 -21.99 19.75
C ASP A 856 -15.93 -23.15 19.31
N CYS A 857 -15.24 -23.04 18.15
CA CYS A 857 -14.37 -24.11 17.65
C CYS A 857 -13.07 -24.32 18.47
N GLY A 858 -12.74 -23.38 19.36
CA GLY A 858 -11.52 -23.43 20.19
C GLY A 858 -10.24 -22.98 19.50
N ASN A 859 -10.33 -22.45 18.27
CA ASN A 859 -9.19 -21.90 17.53
C ASN A 859 -9.55 -20.54 16.91
N GLU A 860 -9.01 -19.46 17.49
CA GLU A 860 -9.26 -18.07 17.07
C GLU A 860 -8.88 -17.78 15.61
N SER A 861 -7.96 -18.55 15.02
CA SER A 861 -7.57 -18.38 13.61
C SER A 861 -8.64 -18.90 12.62
N GLN A 862 -9.61 -19.66 13.10
CA GLN A 862 -10.60 -20.39 12.29
C GLN A 862 -12.05 -19.96 12.53
N VAL A 863 -12.30 -19.00 13.44
CA VAL A 863 -13.65 -18.50 13.74
C VAL A 863 -14.22 -17.64 12.60
N PRO A 864 -15.57 -17.52 12.49
CA PRO A 864 -16.19 -16.61 11.53
C PRO A 864 -15.72 -15.16 11.67
N LYS A 865 -15.57 -14.47 10.54
CA LYS A 865 -15.15 -13.05 10.50
C LYS A 865 -16.09 -12.23 9.63
N LEU A 866 -16.37 -11.01 10.05
CA LEU A 866 -17.05 -10.01 9.22
C LEU A 866 -16.11 -8.83 8.99
N GLN A 867 -15.66 -8.67 7.74
CA GLN A 867 -14.79 -7.57 7.35
C GLN A 867 -15.63 -6.44 6.76
N LEU A 868 -15.50 -5.23 7.29
CA LEU A 868 -16.20 -4.03 6.85
C LEU A 868 -15.20 -3.04 6.24
N VAL A 869 -15.63 -2.39 5.17
CA VAL A 869 -15.04 -1.17 4.63
C VAL A 869 -16.11 -0.10 4.75
N TYR A 870 -15.84 0.99 5.47
CA TYR A 870 -16.84 1.99 5.79
C TYR A 870 -16.23 3.38 5.91
N SER A 871 -16.98 4.44 5.62
CA SER A 871 -16.51 5.83 5.70
C SER A 871 -17.38 6.72 6.56
#